data_AF-A0A2D3WQK3-F1
#
_entry.id   AF-A0A2D3WQK3-F1
#
_cell.length_a   1.000
_cell.length_b   1.000
_cell.length_c   1.000
_cell.angle_alpha   90.00
_cell.angle_beta   90.00
_cell.angle_gamma   90.00
#
_symmetry.space_group_name_H-M   'P 1'
#
loop_
_entity.id
_entity.type
_entity.pdbx_description
1 polymer ?
#
loop_
_entity_poly.entity_id
_entity_poly.type
_entity_poly.pdbx_seq_one_letter_code
_entity_poly.pdbx_strand_id
1 'polypeptide(L)'
;MKRNNFIILPALLGIGTLFAAIGCGSEGSDTNSLELTDQYSFKSSGSYQTGERQFLDLTSRTIVENEAAYIPSQCYTKKEDEKGNILNPCYSCHTKGIEPNYLNDDDLQTSYEFPEYALKNRWSNLFKDKSTLISQINDDEILSYVRTNNYLKEDGSIELAQILQNPPAQWDYNQDGKWGGYTPDCYFNFDNEGFDRKYDGGYTGWRAFAYYPFLGTFWPTNGSTDDVLIRLGEIFMQNNRGELDINIYKINLAIIEALIKRKDIPIDEIDENLYGVDLNQNGRLDKSNKIVYKWVTPKYDGSKYYDFSMSYVGKAKTELEKNAIHIAPGLYPENTEFLHTVRYVDFDDQNKTKLSPRLKELRYGKKTYWSTYPQLFNSVMAEEKEKADFPERLKKVEGNSEDGLMGGLGWTYQGFIEDEKGFLRPQTYEETLSCIGCHTGIGATDDGTFAFKRKFDDKAFQKGWSHWSQKGLEGIAERVMEDGSYEFSVYLDTTGGADEFRENKEAYEKFFNEEGILKADEIKTLHADISHLLYPSVQRALVLNKAYKTIVGEQSFIYGRDTVLEPVKNVYDEITDEILAKNFSSYGSKSDKWYADISHELYEWNEGDINASRSVLIEESNLPSAPIHSHRVSDLLLVTESDYSRIAIIDGDTLSIAGRFESGYRAHGYTFSPDGRFAYNLGRDGWLYRYDLYSLKATTKTRVGIDARGIAISNDGKYLIAGLYVPKGAVILDAKTLEFIKFINSSDIHSRVCSVNDTEGFFFLAMKEGGEVWKIDYNDPSFAITKATDVGEMLHDGYFSNDNSTYFVASYDHLAAIDTNTMQIKAKLQTGLMPHPGSAATWEVDGKKYTSIVHMGEGKNTIFAPDTLEILGSVSASAGGMHPRTTALMKYVWFDTMFGPSKNEITVHEKTTPFNVLKRITDGTYTLHPEPDADGDYVFVSDWDDDKIRVYDDETLELVKTIDNIMTPTGIFSTSRINENLGH
;
A
#
# COMPACT_ATOMS: atom_id res chain seq x y z
N MET A 1 56.70 -9.78 22.76
CA MET A 1 57.91 -10.58 22.45
C MET A 1 57.60 -11.47 21.23
N LYS A 2 58.64 -12.11 20.64
CA LYS A 2 58.64 -13.24 19.66
C LYS A 2 57.40 -14.18 19.75
N ARG A 3 56.92 -14.91 18.72
CA ARG A 3 57.22 -15.17 17.27
C ARG A 3 55.98 -15.93 16.70
N ASN A 4 55.74 -16.25 15.42
CA ASN A 4 56.39 -16.24 14.08
C ASN A 4 55.37 -15.66 13.04
N ASN A 5 55.57 -15.40 11.74
CA ASN A 5 56.41 -15.87 10.61
C ASN A 5 55.97 -17.15 9.86
N PHE A 6 55.44 -16.99 8.64
CA PHE A 6 56.17 -17.37 7.40
C PHE A 6 55.66 -16.58 6.16
N ILE A 7 56.40 -16.65 5.04
CA ILE A 7 56.30 -15.77 3.85
C ILE A 7 56.49 -16.60 2.58
N ILE A 8 55.74 -16.35 1.50
CA ILE A 8 56.23 -16.41 0.11
C ILE A 8 55.61 -15.26 -0.72
N LEU A 9 56.47 -14.57 -1.49
CA LEU A 9 56.15 -13.82 -2.71
C LEU A 9 57.12 -14.33 -3.80
N PRO A 10 56.83 -14.19 -5.11
CA PRO A 10 57.46 -13.06 -5.82
C PRO A 10 56.64 -12.49 -7.00
N ALA A 11 57.07 -11.33 -7.49
CA ALA A 11 56.63 -10.72 -8.75
C ALA A 11 57.62 -10.98 -9.90
N LEU A 12 57.24 -10.63 -11.14
CA LEU A 12 58.09 -10.65 -12.34
C LEU A 12 57.88 -9.38 -13.19
N LEU A 13 58.84 -9.05 -14.06
CA LEU A 13 59.08 -7.67 -14.53
C LEU A 13 59.64 -7.61 -15.98
N GLY A 14 59.20 -6.62 -16.78
CA GLY A 14 59.68 -6.28 -18.13
C GLY A 14 58.59 -5.48 -18.88
N ILE A 15 58.77 -4.31 -19.51
CA ILE A 15 59.90 -3.71 -20.28
C ILE A 15 60.21 -4.51 -21.55
N GLY A 16 60.10 -4.00 -22.79
CA GLY A 16 59.64 -2.67 -23.27
C GLY A 16 60.07 -2.43 -24.74
N THR A 17 59.92 -1.18 -25.26
CA THR A 17 60.56 -0.62 -26.50
C THR A 17 60.19 -1.20 -27.89
N LEU A 18 60.19 -0.46 -29.04
CA LEU A 18 60.06 0.99 -29.37
C LEU A 18 59.96 1.21 -30.92
N PHE A 19 59.50 2.40 -31.38
CA PHE A 19 59.69 2.99 -32.75
C PHE A 19 58.99 2.31 -33.96
N ALA A 20 58.72 2.94 -35.13
CA ALA A 20 58.77 4.33 -35.68
C ALA A 20 58.04 4.33 -37.06
N ALA A 21 57.69 5.41 -37.79
CA ALA A 21 57.41 6.85 -37.57
C ALA A 21 56.96 7.47 -38.95
N ILE A 22 56.72 8.80 -39.03
CA ILE A 22 56.34 9.59 -40.25
C ILE A 22 54.87 9.34 -40.70
N GLY A 23 54.02 10.32 -41.04
CA GLY A 23 54.05 11.80 -41.12
C GLY A 23 52.84 12.28 -41.97
N CYS A 24 52.40 13.55 -42.03
CA CYS A 24 52.87 14.80 -41.43
C CYS A 24 51.77 15.91 -41.53
N GLY A 25 51.57 16.72 -40.48
CA GLY A 25 50.76 17.97 -40.48
C GLY A 25 49.23 17.81 -40.49
N SER A 26 48.42 18.82 -40.15
CA SER A 26 48.65 20.19 -39.64
C SER A 26 47.27 20.92 -39.57
N GLU A 27 46.90 21.82 -38.64
CA GLU A 27 47.57 22.57 -37.55
C GLU A 27 46.67 22.56 -36.26
N GLY A 28 46.99 23.34 -35.21
CA GLY A 28 46.13 23.55 -34.03
C GLY A 28 46.73 24.46 -32.94
N SER A 29 45.88 25.04 -32.08
CA SER A 29 46.20 25.85 -30.89
C SER A 29 44.90 26.12 -30.08
N ASP A 30 44.88 26.41 -28.78
CA ASP A 30 45.88 26.24 -27.70
C ASP A 30 45.16 26.11 -26.34
N THR A 31 45.85 25.73 -25.26
CA THR A 31 45.23 25.50 -23.93
C THR A 31 45.39 26.68 -22.95
N ASN A 32 44.33 26.98 -22.17
CA ASN A 32 44.31 26.80 -20.69
C ASN A 32 43.15 27.52 -19.95
N SER A 33 42.77 26.90 -18.83
CA SER A 33 42.09 27.41 -17.62
C SER A 33 41.59 28.87 -17.53
N LEU A 34 40.35 29.03 -17.04
CA LEU A 34 39.97 30.11 -16.12
C LEU A 34 38.86 29.63 -15.16
N GLU A 35 38.76 30.25 -13.99
CA GLU A 35 37.87 29.86 -12.89
C GLU A 35 36.44 30.38 -13.08
N LEU A 36 35.45 29.65 -12.57
CA LEU A 36 34.06 30.12 -12.46
C LEU A 36 33.80 30.66 -11.06
N THR A 37 33.55 31.96 -10.96
CA THR A 37 33.12 32.64 -9.73
C THR A 37 31.71 33.22 -9.90
N ASP A 38 30.91 33.19 -8.84
CA ASP A 38 29.56 33.76 -8.83
C ASP A 38 29.52 35.25 -9.22
N GLN A 39 28.48 35.64 -9.97
CA GLN A 39 27.61 36.80 -9.68
C GLN A 39 26.63 37.08 -10.83
N TYR A 40 25.35 36.69 -10.67
CA TYR A 40 24.22 37.41 -11.29
C TYR A 40 22.94 37.28 -10.45
N SER A 41 22.65 38.30 -9.64
CA SER A 41 21.39 38.42 -8.90
C SER A 41 20.31 39.11 -9.75
N PHE A 42 19.15 38.50 -9.93
CA PHE A 42 17.97 39.16 -10.51
C PHE A 42 17.01 39.68 -9.43
N LYS A 43 16.36 40.81 -9.71
CA LYS A 43 15.32 41.42 -8.86
C LYS A 43 13.93 41.20 -9.45
N SER A 44 12.96 41.03 -8.57
CA SER A 44 11.59 40.61 -8.87
C SER A 44 10.65 41.77 -9.22
N SER A 45 9.76 41.53 -10.20
CA SER A 45 8.41 42.10 -10.27
C SER A 45 7.58 41.42 -11.37
N GLY A 46 6.50 40.72 -11.00
CA GLY A 46 5.57 40.06 -11.94
C GLY A 46 5.62 38.53 -11.85
N SER A 47 4.63 37.94 -11.16
CA SER A 47 4.61 36.51 -10.81
C SER A 47 3.79 35.66 -11.79
N TYR A 48 4.43 35.23 -12.88
CA TYR A 48 4.17 33.94 -13.52
C TYR A 48 5.53 33.27 -13.70
N GLN A 49 5.88 32.31 -12.84
CA GLN A 49 7.17 31.63 -12.94
C GLN A 49 7.13 30.56 -14.02
N THR A 50 7.83 30.81 -15.13
CA THR A 50 8.40 29.74 -15.94
C THR A 50 9.41 28.99 -15.08
N GLY A 51 9.12 27.73 -14.74
CA GLY A 51 9.83 27.01 -13.68
C GLY A 51 11.32 26.81 -13.91
N GLU A 52 12.08 26.85 -12.82
CA GLU A 52 13.35 26.13 -12.75
C GLU A 52 13.05 24.63 -12.88
N ARG A 53 13.88 23.86 -13.61
CA ARG A 53 13.71 22.40 -13.69
C ARG A 53 13.91 21.81 -12.29
N GLN A 54 12.84 21.32 -11.66
CA GLN A 54 12.98 20.44 -10.50
C GLN A 54 13.83 19.22 -10.89
N PHE A 55 14.77 18.84 -10.04
CA PHE A 55 15.58 17.65 -10.25
C PHE A 55 14.70 16.41 -10.06
N LEU A 56 14.71 15.52 -11.05
CA LEU A 56 13.97 14.25 -11.00
C LEU A 56 14.74 13.26 -10.11
N ASP A 57 14.55 13.35 -8.80
CA ASP A 57 15.16 12.46 -7.83
C ASP A 57 14.42 11.11 -7.80
N LEU A 58 15.03 10.09 -8.40
CA LEU A 58 14.52 8.71 -8.38
C LEU A 58 14.91 7.96 -7.10
N THR A 59 15.72 8.54 -6.21
CA THR A 59 16.06 7.98 -4.88
C THR A 59 15.15 8.51 -3.77
N SER A 60 14.17 9.36 -4.09
CA SER A 60 13.24 9.93 -3.11
C SER A 60 11.82 9.37 -3.21
N ARG A 61 11.10 9.40 -2.07
CA ARG A 61 9.64 9.20 -1.97
C ARG A 61 8.88 10.52 -1.77
N THR A 62 9.58 11.65 -1.69
CA THR A 62 8.97 12.98 -1.62
C THR A 62 8.12 13.21 -2.87
N ILE A 63 6.82 13.41 -2.65
CA ILE A 63 5.88 13.79 -3.70
C ILE A 63 6.08 15.28 -4.02
N VAL A 64 6.04 15.64 -5.30
CA VAL A 64 6.49 16.95 -5.79
C VAL A 64 5.33 17.85 -6.23
N GLU A 65 4.24 17.29 -6.80
CA GLU A 65 3.07 18.06 -7.25
C GLU A 65 1.74 17.54 -6.68
N ASN A 66 1.55 16.22 -6.64
CA ASN A 66 0.24 15.60 -6.41
C ASN A 66 0.28 14.43 -5.41
N GLU A 67 0.03 14.72 -4.13
CA GLU A 67 -0.08 13.69 -3.07
C GLU A 67 -1.27 12.73 -3.29
N ALA A 68 -2.21 13.10 -4.17
CA ALA A 68 -3.32 12.27 -4.62
C ALA A 68 -3.09 11.68 -6.03
N ALA A 69 -1.84 11.46 -6.46
CA ALA A 69 -1.50 10.89 -7.77
C ALA A 69 -2.04 9.46 -8.02
N TYR A 70 -2.57 8.81 -6.97
CA TYR A 70 -3.35 7.56 -7.05
C TYR A 70 -4.82 7.77 -7.45
N ILE A 71 -5.29 9.01 -7.63
CA ILE A 71 -6.61 9.37 -8.20
C ILE A 71 -6.39 9.79 -9.67
N PRO A 72 -6.69 8.92 -10.65
CA PRO A 72 -6.42 9.19 -12.07
C PRO A 72 -7.11 10.45 -12.62
N SER A 73 -6.57 10.98 -13.72
CA SER A 73 -7.11 12.14 -14.43
C SER A 73 -8.54 11.95 -14.92
N GLN A 74 -8.90 10.70 -15.25
CA GLN A 74 -10.24 10.25 -15.63
C GLN A 74 -11.30 10.56 -14.56
N CYS A 75 -10.94 10.52 -13.26
CA CYS A 75 -11.90 10.71 -12.17
C CYS A 75 -12.47 12.13 -12.07
N TYR A 76 -11.86 13.12 -12.73
CA TYR A 76 -12.33 14.50 -12.80
C TYR A 76 -13.27 14.76 -13.99
N THR A 77 -13.66 13.73 -14.75
CA THR A 77 -14.62 13.84 -15.86
C THR A 77 -15.96 14.43 -15.41
N LYS A 78 -16.45 15.43 -16.15
CA LYS A 78 -17.82 15.93 -16.02
C LYS A 78 -18.81 14.81 -16.37
N LYS A 79 -19.90 14.73 -15.61
CA LYS A 79 -20.97 13.71 -15.72
C LYS A 79 -22.24 14.21 -16.43
N GLU A 80 -22.19 15.42 -16.99
CA GLU A 80 -23.27 16.11 -17.70
C GLU A 80 -22.72 16.88 -18.92
N ASP A 81 -23.52 17.03 -19.97
CA ASP A 81 -23.25 17.92 -21.11
C ASP A 81 -23.83 19.34 -20.90
N GLU A 82 -23.55 20.28 -21.83
CA GLU A 82 -24.07 21.66 -21.78
C GLU A 82 -25.61 21.77 -21.86
N LYS A 83 -26.32 20.68 -22.18
CA LYS A 83 -27.78 20.61 -22.29
C LYS A 83 -28.42 19.97 -21.04
N GLY A 84 -27.61 19.45 -20.11
CA GLY A 84 -28.07 18.68 -18.95
C GLY A 84 -28.39 17.21 -19.26
N ASN A 85 -27.91 16.66 -20.38
CA ASN A 85 -27.89 15.22 -20.59
C ASN A 85 -26.79 14.60 -19.73
N ILE A 86 -27.09 13.47 -19.11
CA ILE A 86 -26.18 12.78 -18.21
C ILE A 86 -25.31 11.80 -19.00
N LEU A 87 -23.99 11.88 -18.80
CA LEU A 87 -22.97 11.10 -19.51
C LEU A 87 -22.06 10.42 -18.49
N ASN A 88 -21.97 9.10 -18.53
CA ASN A 88 -21.29 8.30 -17.51
C ASN A 88 -20.14 7.49 -18.13
N PRO A 89 -18.92 8.05 -18.20
CA PRO A 89 -17.72 7.24 -18.40
C PRO A 89 -17.35 6.41 -17.15
N CYS A 90 -17.79 6.82 -15.95
CA CYS A 90 -17.34 6.27 -14.67
C CYS A 90 -17.73 4.79 -14.46
N TYR A 91 -18.86 4.34 -15.03
CA TYR A 91 -19.35 2.96 -14.91
C TYR A 91 -18.39 1.89 -15.47
N SER A 92 -17.41 2.27 -16.31
CA SER A 92 -16.42 1.32 -16.82
C SER A 92 -15.50 0.81 -15.71
N CYS A 93 -15.20 1.67 -14.73
CA CYS A 93 -14.31 1.43 -13.60
C CYS A 93 -15.09 1.09 -12.31
N HIS A 94 -16.09 1.92 -12.01
CA HIS A 94 -16.83 1.92 -10.75
C HIS A 94 -18.05 0.99 -10.86
N THR A 95 -18.00 -0.18 -10.22
CA THR A 95 -18.98 -1.28 -10.39
C THR A 95 -19.04 -2.15 -9.14
N LYS A 96 -20.09 -2.95 -8.98
CA LYS A 96 -20.12 -3.95 -7.90
C LYS A 96 -19.06 -5.02 -8.12
N GLY A 97 -18.11 -5.10 -7.19
CA GLY A 97 -17.06 -6.12 -7.17
C GLY A 97 -17.64 -7.53 -7.22
N ILE A 98 -16.96 -8.41 -7.96
CA ILE A 98 -17.30 -9.83 -8.01
C ILE A 98 -16.37 -10.57 -7.06
N GLU A 99 -16.94 -11.27 -6.08
CA GLU A 99 -16.20 -12.02 -5.06
C GLU A 99 -15.04 -12.84 -5.68
N PRO A 100 -13.79 -12.67 -5.21
CA PRO A 100 -13.38 -12.01 -3.96
C PRO A 100 -12.93 -10.54 -4.07
N ASN A 101 -13.28 -9.82 -5.14
CA ASN A 101 -13.28 -8.36 -5.07
C ASN A 101 -14.54 -7.91 -4.32
N TYR A 102 -14.38 -7.37 -3.11
CA TYR A 102 -15.46 -6.91 -2.25
C TYR A 102 -15.69 -5.40 -2.30
N LEU A 103 -14.89 -4.66 -3.07
CA LEU A 103 -15.09 -3.22 -3.26
C LEU A 103 -16.34 -3.00 -4.11
N ASN A 104 -17.32 -2.30 -3.55
CA ASN A 104 -18.58 -1.96 -4.22
C ASN A 104 -18.67 -0.44 -4.33
N ASP A 105 -18.18 0.10 -5.45
CA ASP A 105 -17.97 1.52 -5.68
C ASP A 105 -18.93 2.10 -6.75
N ASP A 106 -20.08 1.45 -7.01
CA ASP A 106 -21.05 1.89 -8.01
C ASP A 106 -21.79 3.20 -7.65
N ASP A 107 -21.68 3.66 -6.39
CA ASP A 107 -22.08 4.98 -5.93
C ASP A 107 -21.14 6.10 -6.43
N LEU A 108 -19.85 5.84 -6.62
CA LEU A 108 -18.91 6.81 -7.23
C LEU A 108 -19.22 7.13 -8.70
N GLN A 109 -20.13 6.38 -9.34
CA GLN A 109 -20.74 6.82 -10.60
C GLN A 109 -21.59 8.09 -10.40
N THR A 110 -22.24 8.24 -9.24
CA THR A 110 -23.22 9.31 -8.95
C THR A 110 -22.66 10.42 -8.06
N SER A 111 -21.62 10.17 -7.24
CA SER A 111 -21.00 11.15 -6.33
C SER A 111 -19.60 11.62 -6.78
N TYR A 112 -18.98 12.55 -6.04
CA TYR A 112 -17.53 12.80 -6.07
C TYR A 112 -17.02 12.79 -4.63
N GLU A 113 -16.41 11.68 -4.22
CA GLU A 113 -15.96 11.49 -2.84
C GLU A 113 -14.44 11.57 -2.77
N PHE A 114 -13.94 12.81 -2.85
CA PHE A 114 -12.53 13.14 -2.75
C PHE A 114 -12.23 13.88 -1.43
N PRO A 115 -11.07 13.62 -0.79
CA PRO A 115 -10.52 14.50 0.25
C PRO A 115 -10.35 15.94 -0.25
N GLU A 116 -10.43 16.95 0.62
CA GLU A 116 -10.35 18.38 0.30
C GLU A 116 -9.17 18.72 -0.64
N TYR A 117 -7.99 18.16 -0.37
CA TYR A 117 -6.77 18.32 -1.17
C TYR A 117 -6.93 17.95 -2.66
N ALA A 118 -7.79 16.96 -2.93
CA ALA A 118 -8.04 16.35 -4.23
C ALA A 118 -9.32 16.85 -4.90
N LEU A 119 -10.09 17.75 -4.29
CA LEU A 119 -11.15 18.49 -4.99
C LEU A 119 -10.59 19.33 -6.14
N LYS A 120 -9.34 19.79 -6.01
CA LYS A 120 -8.60 20.46 -7.09
C LYS A 120 -7.89 19.46 -7.99
N ASN A 121 -8.15 19.53 -9.29
CA ASN A 121 -7.48 18.72 -10.30
C ASN A 121 -6.02 19.18 -10.49
N ARG A 122 -5.06 18.29 -10.20
CA ARG A 122 -3.61 18.54 -10.31
C ARG A 122 -3.00 18.03 -11.62
N TRP A 123 -3.79 17.40 -12.48
CA TRP A 123 -3.36 16.87 -13.77
C TRP A 123 -3.24 17.98 -14.83
N SER A 124 -2.36 18.96 -14.57
CA SER A 124 -2.25 20.20 -15.33
C SER A 124 -1.87 20.00 -16.81
N ASN A 125 -1.35 18.84 -17.20
CA ASN A 125 -1.12 18.49 -18.61
C ASN A 125 -2.41 18.39 -19.44
N LEU A 126 -3.59 18.21 -18.83
CA LEU A 126 -4.90 18.24 -19.50
C LEU A 126 -5.28 19.65 -20.01
N PHE A 127 -4.90 20.69 -19.27
CA PHE A 127 -5.30 22.08 -19.53
C PHE A 127 -4.27 22.87 -20.35
N LYS A 128 -3.10 22.28 -20.59
CA LYS A 128 -1.97 22.90 -21.26
C LYS A 128 -2.07 22.79 -22.78
N ASP A 129 -2.24 23.93 -23.46
CA ASP A 129 -2.18 24.00 -24.92
C ASP A 129 -0.79 23.63 -25.44
N LYS A 130 -0.72 22.53 -26.19
CA LYS A 130 0.48 21.98 -26.82
C LYS A 130 0.49 22.16 -28.33
N SER A 131 -0.54 22.76 -28.93
CA SER A 131 -0.73 22.89 -30.39
C SER A 131 0.49 23.45 -31.12
N THR A 132 1.10 24.50 -30.55
CA THR A 132 2.33 25.12 -31.08
C THR A 132 3.52 24.16 -31.06
N LEU A 133 3.72 23.39 -29.99
CA LEU A 133 4.79 22.39 -29.91
C LEU A 133 4.53 21.20 -30.85
N ILE A 134 3.29 20.73 -30.92
CA ILE A 134 2.84 19.65 -31.81
C ILE A 134 3.09 20.02 -33.28
N SER A 135 2.81 21.27 -33.67
CA SER A 135 3.03 21.76 -35.05
C SER A 135 4.50 21.96 -35.44
N GLN A 136 5.44 21.95 -34.49
CA GLN A 136 6.88 22.08 -34.76
C GLN A 136 7.56 20.75 -35.12
N ILE A 137 6.99 19.62 -34.68
CA ILE A 137 7.51 18.28 -34.97
C ILE A 137 7.07 17.84 -36.37
N ASN A 138 7.98 17.38 -37.23
CA ASN A 138 7.64 16.95 -38.59
C ASN A 138 6.95 15.56 -38.60
N ASP A 139 6.18 15.24 -39.64
CA ASP A 139 5.56 13.92 -39.80
C ASP A 139 6.61 12.81 -40.04
N ASP A 140 7.62 13.03 -40.89
CA ASP A 140 8.71 12.07 -41.08
C ASP A 140 9.56 11.88 -39.82
N GLU A 141 9.69 12.94 -39.02
CA GLU A 141 10.46 12.95 -37.76
C GLU A 141 9.77 12.08 -36.70
N ILE A 142 8.48 12.33 -36.43
CA ILE A 142 7.74 11.50 -35.47
C ILE A 142 7.60 10.07 -35.97
N LEU A 143 7.45 9.86 -37.29
CA LEU A 143 7.36 8.50 -37.86
C LEU A 143 8.68 7.73 -37.74
N SER A 144 9.82 8.40 -37.96
CA SER A 144 11.15 7.84 -37.69
C SER A 144 11.34 7.53 -36.20
N TYR A 145 10.92 8.46 -35.33
CA TYR A 145 10.98 8.30 -33.87
C TYR A 145 10.21 7.05 -33.41
N VAL A 146 8.92 6.92 -33.73
CA VAL A 146 8.10 5.78 -33.30
C VAL A 146 8.47 4.46 -33.98
N ARG A 147 9.30 4.49 -35.04
CA ARG A 147 9.88 3.29 -35.67
C ARG A 147 11.23 2.88 -35.10
N THR A 148 11.83 3.71 -34.25
CA THR A 148 13.09 3.39 -33.56
C THR A 148 12.79 2.63 -32.26
N ASN A 149 13.34 1.41 -32.14
CA ASN A 149 13.27 0.62 -30.90
C ASN A 149 14.12 1.28 -29.80
N ASN A 150 13.62 1.31 -28.56
CA ASN A 150 14.29 1.85 -27.37
C ASN A 150 14.38 0.83 -26.21
N TYR A 151 14.21 -0.45 -26.51
CA TYR A 151 14.21 -1.55 -25.56
C TYR A 151 15.20 -2.67 -25.96
N LEU A 152 15.21 -3.07 -27.24
CA LEU A 152 16.21 -4.01 -27.79
C LEU A 152 17.25 -3.27 -28.64
N LYS A 153 18.51 -3.66 -28.50
CA LYS A 153 19.64 -3.24 -29.35
C LYS A 153 19.70 -4.05 -30.65
N GLU A 154 20.54 -3.63 -31.59
CA GLU A 154 20.76 -4.33 -32.86
C GLU A 154 21.29 -5.77 -32.70
N ASP A 155 21.99 -6.08 -31.61
CA ASP A 155 22.43 -7.43 -31.24
C ASP A 155 21.34 -8.25 -30.51
N GLY A 156 20.16 -7.67 -30.31
CA GLY A 156 19.03 -8.25 -29.59
C GLY A 156 19.08 -8.06 -28.07
N SER A 157 20.17 -7.55 -27.50
CA SER A 157 20.27 -7.37 -26.06
C SER A 157 19.31 -6.29 -25.54
N ILE A 158 18.70 -6.54 -24.37
CA ILE A 158 17.78 -5.61 -23.72
C ILE A 158 18.59 -4.50 -23.04
N GLU A 159 18.44 -3.25 -23.48
CA GLU A 159 19.29 -2.14 -23.02
C GLU A 159 19.14 -1.87 -21.52
N LEU A 160 17.90 -1.72 -21.06
CA LEU A 160 17.59 -1.44 -19.66
C LEU A 160 18.15 -2.54 -18.74
N ALA A 161 18.07 -3.81 -19.14
CA ALA A 161 18.59 -4.95 -18.38
C ALA A 161 20.14 -5.00 -18.30
N GLN A 162 20.86 -4.29 -19.18
CA GLN A 162 22.31 -4.08 -19.04
C GLN A 162 22.63 -2.97 -18.04
N ILE A 163 21.81 -1.91 -18.02
CA ILE A 163 21.97 -0.78 -17.09
C ILE A 163 21.72 -1.24 -15.65
N LEU A 164 20.64 -2.00 -15.41
CA LEU A 164 20.26 -2.45 -14.06
C LEU A 164 21.20 -3.49 -13.45
N GLN A 165 22.20 -4.01 -14.18
CA GLN A 165 23.27 -4.85 -13.60
C GLN A 165 24.27 -4.05 -12.75
N ASN A 166 24.40 -2.74 -13.02
CA ASN A 166 25.21 -1.79 -12.26
C ASN A 166 24.46 -0.44 -12.31
N PRO A 167 23.34 -0.29 -11.57
CA PRO A 167 22.47 0.85 -11.75
C PRO A 167 23.20 2.17 -11.46
N PRO A 168 22.81 3.27 -12.14
CA PRO A 168 23.31 4.59 -11.79
C PRO A 168 22.98 4.92 -10.34
N ALA A 169 23.89 5.58 -9.62
CA ALA A 169 23.70 5.89 -8.19
C ALA A 169 22.46 6.77 -7.90
N GLN A 170 21.94 7.48 -8.91
CA GLN A 170 20.68 8.23 -8.81
C GLN A 170 19.42 7.39 -9.10
N TRP A 171 19.54 6.08 -9.34
CA TRP A 171 18.44 5.11 -9.46
C TRP A 171 18.45 4.06 -8.33
N ASP A 172 19.59 3.92 -7.64
CA ASP A 172 19.81 3.03 -6.50
C ASP A 172 19.26 3.70 -5.23
N TYR A 173 18.09 3.26 -4.77
CA TYR A 173 17.36 3.87 -3.65
C TYR A 173 18.05 3.57 -2.31
N ASN A 174 18.65 2.39 -2.18
CA ASN A 174 19.25 1.90 -0.93
C ASN A 174 20.78 2.09 -0.85
N GLN A 175 21.43 2.45 -1.95
CA GLN A 175 22.87 2.72 -2.11
C GLN A 175 23.79 1.49 -1.94
N ASP A 176 23.29 0.26 -2.18
CA ASP A 176 24.09 -0.98 -2.11
C ASP A 176 24.73 -1.42 -3.45
N GLY A 177 24.48 -0.67 -4.54
CA GLY A 177 25.02 -0.90 -5.87
C GLY A 177 24.27 -1.94 -6.71
N LYS A 178 23.02 -2.28 -6.37
CA LYS A 178 22.18 -3.27 -7.07
C LYS A 178 20.78 -2.71 -7.36
N TRP A 179 19.95 -3.54 -7.97
CA TRP A 179 18.55 -3.26 -8.28
C TRP A 179 17.67 -4.34 -7.65
N GLY A 180 16.83 -3.97 -6.69
CA GLY A 180 15.93 -4.89 -5.97
C GLY A 180 14.74 -5.41 -6.80
N GLY A 181 14.24 -4.60 -7.73
CA GLY A 181 13.03 -4.88 -8.49
C GLY A 181 13.21 -5.67 -9.80
N TYR A 182 12.29 -5.46 -10.73
CA TYR A 182 12.26 -6.19 -12.00
C TYR A 182 13.42 -5.80 -12.91
N THR A 183 14.21 -6.81 -13.31
CA THR A 183 15.18 -6.69 -14.40
C THR A 183 14.56 -7.24 -15.69
N PRO A 184 14.37 -6.43 -16.75
CA PRO A 184 13.64 -6.86 -17.95
C PRO A 184 14.26 -8.04 -18.69
N ASP A 185 13.45 -9.05 -18.98
CA ASP A 185 13.90 -10.35 -19.51
C ASP A 185 12.98 -10.96 -20.59
N CYS A 186 11.97 -10.21 -21.04
CA CYS A 186 11.15 -10.52 -22.22
C CYS A 186 11.80 -10.01 -23.50
N TYR A 187 11.84 -10.82 -24.56
CA TYR A 187 12.42 -10.44 -25.87
C TYR A 187 11.38 -10.05 -26.93
N PHE A 188 10.09 -10.13 -26.60
CA PHE A 188 8.96 -9.92 -27.52
C PHE A 188 9.04 -10.77 -28.81
N ASN A 189 9.65 -11.94 -28.69
CA ASN A 189 9.98 -12.86 -29.79
C ASN A 189 9.10 -14.11 -29.69
N PHE A 190 7.86 -14.00 -30.15
CA PHE A 190 6.80 -14.97 -29.86
C PHE A 190 6.73 -16.14 -30.86
N ASP A 191 6.56 -17.35 -30.33
CA ASP A 191 6.21 -18.52 -31.13
C ASP A 191 4.71 -18.62 -31.45
N ASN A 192 4.32 -19.69 -32.16
CA ASN A 192 2.94 -19.93 -32.60
C ASN A 192 1.98 -20.34 -31.47
N GLU A 193 2.44 -20.40 -30.22
CA GLU A 193 1.62 -20.62 -29.03
C GLU A 193 1.69 -19.43 -28.07
N GLY A 194 2.24 -18.29 -28.51
CA GLY A 194 2.32 -17.03 -27.77
C GLY A 194 3.43 -16.98 -26.72
N PHE A 195 4.32 -17.98 -26.64
CA PHE A 195 5.43 -17.94 -25.69
C PHE A 195 6.59 -17.09 -26.22
N ASP A 196 7.20 -16.28 -25.36
CA ASP A 196 8.39 -15.52 -25.67
C ASP A 196 9.66 -16.39 -25.62
N ARG A 197 10.60 -16.10 -26.54
CA ARG A 197 11.72 -16.97 -26.89
C ARG A 197 13.05 -16.20 -26.87
N LYS A 198 14.01 -16.71 -26.11
CA LYS A 198 15.40 -16.25 -26.10
C LYS A 198 16.07 -16.53 -27.45
N TYR A 199 17.14 -15.81 -27.78
CA TYR A 199 17.89 -15.99 -29.05
C TYR A 199 18.55 -17.37 -29.21
N ASP A 200 18.76 -18.11 -28.12
CA ASP A 200 19.23 -19.50 -28.13
C ASP A 200 18.10 -20.53 -28.36
N GLY A 201 16.85 -20.08 -28.46
CA GLY A 201 15.66 -20.94 -28.54
C GLY A 201 15.13 -21.44 -27.19
N GLY A 202 15.63 -20.92 -26.06
CA GLY A 202 15.06 -21.12 -24.73
C GLY A 202 13.76 -20.33 -24.51
N TYR A 203 12.94 -20.76 -23.56
CA TYR A 203 11.78 -19.98 -23.10
C TYR A 203 12.20 -18.96 -22.03
N THR A 204 11.51 -17.82 -21.95
CA THR A 204 11.61 -16.84 -20.84
C THR A 204 10.55 -17.04 -19.76
N GLY A 205 9.57 -17.92 -20.02
CA GLY A 205 8.40 -18.11 -19.16
C GLY A 205 7.28 -17.10 -19.39
N TRP A 206 7.55 -15.98 -20.08
CA TRP A 206 6.52 -15.04 -20.50
C TRP A 206 5.65 -15.63 -21.62
N ARG A 207 4.35 -15.35 -21.56
CA ARG A 207 3.39 -15.70 -22.61
C ARG A 207 2.44 -14.55 -22.88
N ALA A 208 2.39 -14.11 -24.15
CA ALA A 208 1.45 -13.11 -24.61
C ALA A 208 0.04 -13.70 -24.75
N PHE A 209 -0.97 -12.86 -24.52
CA PHE A 209 -2.35 -13.17 -24.82
C PHE A 209 -3.06 -11.95 -25.41
N ALA A 210 -4.01 -12.20 -26.31
CA ALA A 210 -4.85 -11.17 -26.90
C ALA A 210 -6.14 -11.03 -26.08
N TYR A 211 -6.61 -9.80 -25.87
CA TYR A 211 -7.73 -9.45 -25.00
C TYR A 211 -8.56 -8.32 -25.61
N TYR A 212 -9.82 -8.19 -25.18
CA TYR A 212 -10.60 -6.99 -25.45
C TYR A 212 -10.00 -5.83 -24.65
N PRO A 213 -9.53 -4.73 -25.28
CA PRO A 213 -9.01 -3.57 -24.55
C PRO A 213 -10.01 -3.08 -23.51
N PHE A 214 -9.53 -2.59 -22.37
CA PHE A 214 -10.39 -1.92 -21.40
C PHE A 214 -10.94 -0.62 -22.00
N LEU A 215 -12.06 -0.11 -21.49
CA LEU A 215 -12.78 1.01 -22.10
C LEU A 215 -12.06 2.34 -21.85
N GLY A 216 -12.22 3.31 -22.76
CA GLY A 216 -11.77 4.70 -22.58
C GLY A 216 -10.39 5.08 -23.12
N THR A 217 -9.67 5.94 -22.40
CA THR A 217 -8.46 6.66 -22.85
C THR A 217 -7.28 5.76 -23.26
N PHE A 218 -7.32 4.47 -22.92
CA PHE A 218 -6.27 3.48 -23.20
C PHE A 218 -6.26 2.97 -24.66
N TRP A 219 -7.18 3.42 -25.52
CA TRP A 219 -7.31 2.92 -26.90
C TRP A 219 -6.26 3.48 -27.89
N PRO A 220 -5.97 2.76 -29.00
CA PRO A 220 -5.08 3.27 -30.06
C PRO A 220 -5.61 4.56 -30.68
N THR A 221 -6.93 4.68 -30.84
CA THR A 221 -7.60 5.92 -31.27
C THR A 221 -7.47 7.08 -30.27
N ASN A 222 -7.09 6.80 -29.02
CA ASN A 222 -6.81 7.78 -27.97
C ASN A 222 -5.30 8.00 -27.73
N GLY A 223 -4.45 7.38 -28.56
CA GLY A 223 -3.02 7.68 -28.67
C GLY A 223 -2.09 6.64 -28.05
N SER A 224 -2.61 5.56 -27.48
CA SER A 224 -1.82 4.49 -26.84
C SER A 224 -2.19 3.13 -27.41
N THR A 225 -1.19 2.37 -27.87
CA THR A 225 -1.36 0.91 -28.06
C THR A 225 -0.72 0.20 -26.88
N ASP A 226 -1.23 -0.98 -26.53
CA ASP A 226 -0.64 -1.80 -25.47
C ASP A 226 -0.58 -3.30 -25.80
N ASP A 227 0.20 -4.01 -25.00
CA ASP A 227 0.21 -5.47 -24.95
C ASP A 227 0.44 -5.94 -23.50
N VAL A 228 -0.10 -7.12 -23.16
CA VAL A 228 0.06 -7.74 -21.85
C VAL A 228 0.53 -9.18 -22.00
N LEU A 229 1.54 -9.53 -21.20
CA LEU A 229 2.07 -10.87 -21.05
C LEU A 229 1.86 -11.33 -19.61
N ILE A 230 1.63 -12.63 -19.42
CA ILE A 230 1.60 -13.29 -18.11
C ILE A 230 2.81 -14.22 -17.97
N ARG A 231 3.35 -14.30 -16.74
CA ARG A 231 4.24 -15.37 -16.29
C ARG A 231 3.73 -15.91 -14.95
N LEU A 232 3.74 -17.23 -14.76
CA LEU A 232 3.54 -17.84 -13.45
C LEU A 232 4.91 -18.19 -12.83
N GLY A 233 4.99 -18.31 -11.50
CA GLY A 233 6.21 -18.77 -10.83
C GLY A 233 6.69 -20.14 -11.34
N GLU A 234 8.00 -20.41 -11.26
CA GLU A 234 8.62 -21.56 -11.95
C GLU A 234 7.94 -22.93 -11.68
N ILE A 235 7.40 -23.13 -10.47
CA ILE A 235 6.77 -24.39 -10.06
C ILE A 235 5.52 -24.74 -10.91
N PHE A 236 4.89 -23.74 -11.53
CA PHE A 236 3.77 -23.92 -12.47
C PHE A 236 4.23 -24.39 -13.85
N MET A 237 5.53 -24.33 -14.13
CA MET A 237 6.16 -24.82 -15.37
C MET A 237 6.97 -26.11 -15.16
N GLN A 238 7.10 -26.59 -13.92
CA GLN A 238 8.01 -27.70 -13.59
C GLN A 238 7.27 -29.02 -13.39
N ASN A 239 7.85 -30.11 -13.89
CA ASN A 239 7.44 -31.47 -13.53
C ASN A 239 7.92 -31.83 -12.10
N ASN A 240 7.53 -33.00 -11.60
CA ASN A 240 7.79 -33.42 -10.21
C ASN A 240 9.28 -33.67 -9.89
N ARG A 241 10.20 -33.48 -10.84
CA ARG A 241 11.67 -33.48 -10.64
C ARG A 241 12.27 -32.07 -10.60
N GLY A 242 11.48 -31.03 -10.89
CA GLY A 242 11.95 -29.65 -11.09
C GLY A 242 12.41 -29.34 -12.52
N GLU A 243 12.19 -30.24 -13.49
CA GLU A 243 12.52 -30.00 -14.90
C GLU A 243 11.40 -29.20 -15.59
N LEU A 244 11.74 -28.26 -16.47
CA LEU A 244 10.77 -27.47 -17.26
C LEU A 244 9.96 -28.36 -18.22
N ASP A 245 8.64 -28.23 -18.17
CA ASP A 245 7.68 -28.89 -19.07
C ASP A 245 6.62 -27.89 -19.55
N ILE A 246 6.63 -27.59 -20.85
CA ILE A 246 5.76 -26.60 -21.47
C ILE A 246 4.28 -27.04 -21.49
N ASN A 247 3.98 -28.34 -21.43
CA ASN A 247 2.60 -28.84 -21.39
C ASN A 247 2.01 -28.64 -20.00
N ILE A 248 2.79 -28.93 -18.96
CA ILE A 248 2.43 -28.62 -17.56
C ILE A 248 2.13 -27.12 -17.44
N TYR A 249 2.96 -26.26 -18.06
CA TYR A 249 2.71 -24.82 -18.05
C TYR A 249 1.44 -24.41 -18.81
N LYS A 250 1.23 -24.94 -20.03
CA LYS A 250 -0.01 -24.72 -20.81
C LYS A 250 -1.27 -25.10 -20.02
N ILE A 251 -1.25 -26.21 -19.30
CA ILE A 251 -2.40 -26.68 -18.51
C ILE A 251 -2.60 -25.81 -17.27
N ASN A 252 -1.55 -25.47 -16.53
CA ASN A 252 -1.66 -24.56 -15.38
C ASN A 252 -2.17 -23.17 -15.77
N LEU A 253 -1.74 -22.61 -16.90
CA LEU A 253 -2.29 -21.37 -17.46
C LEU A 253 -3.79 -21.49 -17.81
N ALA A 254 -4.24 -22.63 -18.35
CA ALA A 254 -5.65 -22.87 -18.63
C ALA A 254 -6.49 -23.06 -17.36
N ILE A 255 -5.91 -23.59 -16.29
CA ILE A 255 -6.54 -23.68 -14.95
C ILE A 255 -6.72 -22.28 -14.36
N ILE A 256 -5.72 -21.40 -14.45
CA ILE A 256 -5.85 -19.99 -14.04
C ILE A 256 -6.87 -19.27 -14.93
N GLU A 257 -6.88 -19.49 -16.24
CA GLU A 257 -7.91 -18.91 -17.13
C GLU A 257 -9.32 -19.35 -16.72
N ALA A 258 -9.51 -20.61 -16.30
CA ALA A 258 -10.79 -21.13 -15.82
C ALA A 258 -11.22 -20.53 -14.47
N LEU A 259 -10.28 -20.33 -13.55
CA LEU A 259 -10.54 -19.75 -12.22
C LEU A 259 -10.82 -18.24 -12.27
N ILE A 260 -10.07 -17.48 -13.08
CA ILE A 260 -10.26 -16.03 -13.24
C ILE A 260 -11.55 -15.75 -14.03
N LYS A 261 -11.76 -16.40 -15.18
CA LYS A 261 -12.99 -16.25 -15.97
C LYS A 261 -14.20 -17.00 -15.39
N ARG A 262 -14.02 -17.78 -14.30
CA ARG A 262 -15.04 -18.59 -13.62
C ARG A 262 -15.88 -19.46 -14.58
N LYS A 263 -15.23 -20.08 -15.59
CA LYS A 263 -15.90 -20.85 -16.67
C LYS A 263 -15.02 -21.96 -17.26
N ASP A 264 -15.65 -22.93 -17.93
CA ASP A 264 -14.95 -23.99 -18.70
C ASP A 264 -14.03 -23.41 -19.77
N ILE A 265 -12.80 -23.93 -19.88
CA ILE A 265 -11.78 -23.52 -20.86
C ILE A 265 -11.39 -24.69 -21.77
N PRO A 266 -11.65 -24.61 -23.09
CA PRO A 266 -11.19 -25.61 -24.05
C PRO A 266 -9.66 -25.65 -24.18
N ILE A 267 -9.08 -26.85 -24.21
CA ILE A 267 -7.64 -27.12 -24.38
C ILE A 267 -7.40 -28.07 -25.57
N ASP A 268 -6.15 -28.44 -25.78
CA ASP A 268 -5.80 -29.55 -26.69
C ASP A 268 -6.09 -30.90 -25.99
N GLU A 269 -6.30 -31.99 -26.73
CA GLU A 269 -6.60 -33.29 -26.11
C GLU A 269 -5.37 -33.83 -25.32
N ILE A 270 -5.57 -34.10 -24.03
CA ILE A 270 -4.55 -34.63 -23.11
C ILE A 270 -5.06 -35.87 -22.37
N ASP A 271 -4.12 -36.69 -21.88
CA ASP A 271 -4.40 -37.82 -20.99
C ASP A 271 -4.13 -37.41 -19.53
N GLU A 272 -5.19 -37.36 -18.72
CA GLU A 272 -5.16 -36.95 -17.31
C GLU A 272 -4.35 -37.90 -16.44
N ASN A 273 -4.17 -39.16 -16.87
CA ASN A 273 -3.34 -40.14 -16.16
C ASN A 273 -1.87 -39.76 -16.11
N LEU A 274 -1.41 -38.87 -17.01
CA LEU A 274 -0.04 -38.32 -16.99
C LEU A 274 0.18 -37.30 -15.87
N TYR A 275 -0.88 -36.65 -15.40
CA TYR A 275 -0.83 -35.53 -14.46
C TYR A 275 -1.46 -35.84 -13.09
N GLY A 276 -2.35 -36.84 -13.03
CA GLY A 276 -3.01 -37.26 -11.79
C GLY A 276 -4.08 -36.29 -11.30
N VAL A 277 -4.74 -35.57 -12.21
CA VAL A 277 -5.81 -34.60 -11.93
C VAL A 277 -6.98 -34.83 -12.91
N ASP A 278 -8.18 -34.95 -12.38
CA ASP A 278 -9.44 -35.01 -13.13
C ASP A 278 -9.84 -33.58 -13.55
N LEU A 279 -9.30 -33.13 -14.69
CA LEU A 279 -9.43 -31.75 -15.17
C LEU A 279 -10.82 -31.49 -15.78
N ASN A 280 -11.49 -32.55 -16.25
CA ASN A 280 -12.86 -32.48 -16.74
C ASN A 280 -13.95 -32.76 -15.68
N GLN A 281 -13.54 -33.11 -14.46
CA GLN A 281 -14.38 -33.41 -13.29
C GLN A 281 -15.47 -34.47 -13.51
N ASN A 282 -15.18 -35.55 -14.26
CA ASN A 282 -16.13 -36.66 -14.46
C ASN A 282 -16.08 -37.76 -13.38
N GLY A 283 -15.09 -37.71 -12.49
CA GLY A 283 -14.82 -38.69 -11.44
C GLY A 283 -13.83 -39.78 -11.86
N ARG A 284 -13.02 -39.54 -12.91
CA ARG A 284 -12.03 -40.47 -13.49
C ARG A 284 -10.86 -39.68 -14.08
N LEU A 285 -9.72 -40.33 -14.22
CA LEU A 285 -8.62 -39.84 -15.04
C LEU A 285 -8.76 -40.47 -16.43
N ASP A 286 -9.15 -39.69 -17.43
CA ASP A 286 -9.24 -40.15 -18.82
C ASP A 286 -8.73 -39.11 -19.83
N LYS A 287 -9.43 -38.92 -20.94
CA LYS A 287 -9.00 -38.03 -22.03
C LYS A 287 -9.84 -36.77 -22.02
N SER A 288 -9.21 -35.66 -21.66
CA SER A 288 -9.86 -34.36 -21.63
C SER A 288 -9.41 -33.45 -22.77
N ASN A 289 -10.35 -32.65 -23.27
CA ASN A 289 -10.12 -31.50 -24.13
C ASN A 289 -10.62 -30.18 -23.51
N LYS A 290 -10.91 -30.16 -22.19
CA LYS A 290 -11.31 -28.96 -21.45
C LYS A 290 -10.89 -28.98 -19.97
N ILE A 291 -10.59 -27.81 -19.42
CA ILE A 291 -10.64 -27.58 -17.97
C ILE A 291 -12.08 -27.27 -17.61
N VAL A 292 -12.65 -27.98 -16.63
CA VAL A 292 -14.00 -27.72 -16.12
C VAL A 292 -13.95 -26.81 -14.90
N TYR A 293 -14.64 -25.67 -15.00
CA TYR A 293 -14.82 -24.80 -13.85
C TYR A 293 -16.01 -25.30 -13.03
N LYS A 294 -15.69 -26.03 -11.97
CA LYS A 294 -16.62 -26.46 -10.94
C LYS A 294 -15.88 -26.39 -9.61
N TRP A 295 -15.96 -25.23 -9.00
CA TRP A 295 -15.35 -24.97 -7.70
C TRP A 295 -16.21 -25.54 -6.56
N VAL A 296 -15.55 -26.17 -5.61
CA VAL A 296 -16.08 -26.51 -4.28
C VAL A 296 -14.99 -26.10 -3.29
N THR A 297 -15.35 -25.29 -2.30
CA THR A 297 -14.40 -24.80 -1.30
C THR A 297 -13.70 -25.98 -0.61
N PRO A 298 -12.35 -26.01 -0.57
CA PRO A 298 -11.62 -27.08 0.10
C PRO A 298 -11.92 -27.10 1.59
N LYS A 299 -11.84 -28.28 2.19
CA LYS A 299 -12.05 -28.47 3.64
C LYS A 299 -10.82 -27.99 4.39
N TYR A 300 -11.02 -27.43 5.58
CA TYR A 300 -9.95 -27.06 6.50
C TYR A 300 -9.98 -28.00 7.72
N ASP A 301 -8.82 -28.51 8.16
CA ASP A 301 -8.72 -29.41 9.33
C ASP A 301 -8.27 -28.72 10.63
N GLY A 302 -8.12 -27.39 10.61
CA GLY A 302 -7.51 -26.61 11.70
C GLY A 302 -6.01 -26.35 11.49
N SER A 303 -5.37 -26.98 10.51
CA SER A 303 -3.96 -26.77 10.16
C SER A 303 -3.70 -26.54 8.67
N LYS A 304 -4.55 -27.09 7.78
CA LYS A 304 -4.39 -27.02 6.31
C LYS A 304 -5.70 -27.23 5.56
N TYR A 305 -5.70 -26.82 4.29
CA TYR A 305 -6.74 -27.14 3.32
C TYR A 305 -6.50 -28.47 2.61
N TYR A 306 -7.58 -29.18 2.29
CA TYR A 306 -7.59 -30.45 1.58
C TYR A 306 -8.92 -30.67 0.81
N ASP A 307 -9.02 -31.77 0.05
CA ASP A 307 -10.18 -32.08 -0.83
C ASP A 307 -10.51 -30.98 -1.86
N PHE A 308 -9.48 -30.35 -2.45
CA PHE A 308 -9.61 -29.36 -3.53
C PHE A 308 -10.33 -29.97 -4.76
N SER A 309 -11.39 -29.32 -5.28
CA SER A 309 -12.11 -29.80 -6.48
C SER A 309 -11.43 -29.44 -7.81
N MET A 310 -10.56 -28.43 -7.79
CA MET A 310 -9.67 -28.05 -8.88
C MET A 310 -8.24 -28.01 -8.33
N SER A 311 -7.26 -28.41 -9.14
CA SER A 311 -5.88 -28.53 -8.70
C SER A 311 -4.92 -28.26 -9.86
N TYR A 312 -3.73 -27.76 -9.55
CA TYR A 312 -2.65 -27.60 -10.52
C TYR A 312 -2.08 -28.95 -10.97
N VAL A 313 -1.29 -28.94 -12.04
CA VAL A 313 -0.52 -30.10 -12.51
C VAL A 313 0.98 -29.88 -12.32
N GLY A 314 1.75 -30.98 -12.30
CA GLY A 314 3.21 -30.93 -12.07
C GLY A 314 3.58 -30.57 -10.64
N LYS A 315 4.73 -29.90 -10.46
CA LYS A 315 5.26 -29.54 -9.14
C LYS A 315 4.30 -28.66 -8.34
N ALA A 316 3.61 -27.71 -8.99
CA ALA A 316 2.57 -26.90 -8.36
C ALA A 316 1.46 -27.73 -7.70
N LYS A 317 1.08 -28.89 -8.25
CA LYS A 317 0.15 -29.83 -7.61
C LYS A 317 0.63 -30.24 -6.21
N THR A 318 1.90 -30.63 -6.13
CA THR A 318 2.54 -31.14 -4.91
C THR A 318 2.83 -30.04 -3.90
N GLU A 319 3.06 -28.80 -4.32
CA GLU A 319 3.17 -27.66 -3.40
C GLU A 319 1.79 -27.20 -2.88
N LEU A 320 0.74 -27.25 -3.70
CA LEU A 320 -0.65 -27.03 -3.28
C LEU A 320 -1.11 -28.09 -2.27
N GLU A 321 -0.80 -29.38 -2.51
CA GLU A 321 -1.09 -30.48 -1.57
C GLU A 321 -0.37 -30.33 -0.22
N LYS A 322 0.75 -29.58 -0.18
CA LYS A 322 1.45 -29.18 1.07
C LYS A 322 0.92 -27.88 1.69
N ASN A 323 0.00 -27.17 1.03
CA ASN A 323 -0.41 -25.80 1.37
C ASN A 323 0.76 -24.78 1.37
N ALA A 324 1.73 -24.98 0.46
CA ALA A 324 2.83 -24.05 0.23
C ALA A 324 2.54 -23.00 -0.86
N ILE A 325 1.41 -23.16 -1.57
CA ILE A 325 0.79 -22.19 -2.49
C ILE A 325 -0.73 -22.34 -2.42
N HIS A 326 -1.47 -21.32 -2.87
CA HIS A 326 -2.93 -21.29 -2.81
C HIS A 326 -3.61 -21.42 -4.19
N ILE A 327 -4.92 -21.71 -4.17
CA ILE A 327 -5.79 -21.78 -5.34
C ILE A 327 -7.21 -21.34 -4.95
N ALA A 328 -7.81 -20.44 -5.73
CA ALA A 328 -9.20 -20.02 -5.58
C ALA A 328 -9.73 -19.41 -6.90
N PRO A 329 -11.04 -19.33 -7.12
CA PRO A 329 -11.64 -18.52 -8.18
C PRO A 329 -11.28 -17.04 -8.01
N GLY A 330 -11.16 -16.31 -9.13
CA GLY A 330 -10.94 -14.87 -9.11
C GLY A 330 -9.62 -14.37 -8.49
N LEU A 331 -8.67 -15.26 -8.17
CA LEU A 331 -7.33 -14.90 -7.62
C LEU A 331 -6.21 -15.58 -8.40
N TYR A 332 -5.06 -14.90 -8.50
CA TYR A 332 -3.83 -15.48 -9.06
C TYR A 332 -2.96 -16.09 -7.96
N PRO A 333 -2.17 -17.14 -8.24
CA PRO A 333 -1.24 -17.72 -7.28
C PRO A 333 -0.03 -16.82 -7.02
N GLU A 334 0.71 -17.17 -5.98
CA GLU A 334 1.96 -16.53 -5.59
C GLU A 334 2.98 -16.51 -6.74
N ASN A 335 3.68 -15.38 -6.89
CA ASN A 335 4.63 -15.14 -7.97
C ASN A 335 4.02 -15.24 -9.39
N THR A 336 2.71 -15.00 -9.56
CA THR A 336 2.21 -14.52 -10.86
C THR A 336 2.79 -13.14 -11.16
N GLU A 337 3.24 -12.95 -12.38
CA GLU A 337 3.80 -11.70 -12.90
C GLU A 337 3.04 -11.29 -14.16
N PHE A 338 2.83 -9.98 -14.32
CA PHE A 338 2.34 -9.36 -15.54
C PHE A 338 3.37 -8.35 -16.06
N LEU A 339 3.54 -8.34 -17.38
CA LEU A 339 4.30 -7.33 -18.10
C LEU A 339 3.36 -6.63 -19.06
N HIS A 340 3.25 -5.30 -18.96
CA HIS A 340 2.37 -4.45 -19.75
C HIS A 340 3.22 -3.38 -20.43
N THR A 341 3.23 -3.33 -21.76
CA THR A 341 3.88 -2.21 -22.48
C THR A 341 2.85 -1.19 -22.91
N VAL A 342 3.21 0.10 -22.83
CA VAL A 342 2.46 1.18 -23.47
C VAL A 342 3.31 1.72 -24.60
N ARG A 343 2.75 1.81 -25.79
CA ARG A 343 3.46 2.08 -27.05
C ARG A 343 2.82 3.23 -27.83
N TYR A 344 3.62 3.80 -28.73
CA TYR A 344 3.14 4.73 -29.77
C TYR A 344 2.31 3.99 -30.84
N VAL A 345 1.60 4.73 -31.69
CA VAL A 345 0.83 4.16 -32.81
C VAL A 345 1.66 4.22 -34.09
N ASP A 346 1.98 3.08 -34.72
CA ASP A 346 2.62 3.03 -36.03
C ASP A 346 1.67 2.36 -37.05
N PHE A 347 2.03 2.41 -38.33
CA PHE A 347 1.25 1.84 -39.43
C PHE A 347 2.16 1.10 -40.43
N ASP A 348 1.59 0.18 -41.20
CA ASP A 348 2.28 -0.52 -42.28
C ASP A 348 2.22 0.23 -43.62
N ASP A 349 2.81 -0.35 -44.68
CA ASP A 349 2.83 0.23 -46.03
C ASP A 349 1.43 0.24 -46.71
N GLN A 350 0.40 -0.33 -46.06
CA GLN A 350 -1.00 -0.29 -46.46
C GLN A 350 -1.82 0.70 -45.60
N ASN A 351 -1.15 1.49 -44.75
CA ASN A 351 -1.75 2.38 -43.75
C ASN A 351 -2.60 1.68 -42.67
N LYS A 352 -2.39 0.38 -42.42
CA LYS A 352 -3.03 -0.36 -41.32
C LYS A 352 -2.30 -0.08 -40.00
N THR A 353 -3.05 0.21 -38.94
CA THR A 353 -2.51 0.40 -37.59
C THR A 353 -1.86 -0.88 -37.05
N LYS A 354 -0.68 -0.74 -36.45
CA LYS A 354 0.11 -1.81 -35.81
C LYS A 354 0.81 -1.28 -34.55
N LEU A 355 1.35 -2.18 -33.72
CA LEU A 355 2.20 -1.79 -32.60
C LEU A 355 3.48 -1.10 -33.07
N SER A 356 3.85 -0.01 -32.40
CA SER A 356 5.18 0.59 -32.51
C SER A 356 6.26 -0.30 -31.86
N PRO A 357 7.47 -0.41 -32.45
CA PRO A 357 8.62 -1.02 -31.77
C PRO A 357 9.13 -0.19 -30.58
N ARG A 358 8.62 1.03 -30.39
CA ARG A 358 9.02 1.97 -29.34
C ARG A 358 8.07 1.93 -28.14
N LEU A 359 8.64 1.77 -26.95
CA LEU A 359 7.91 1.83 -25.70
C LEU A 359 7.84 3.29 -25.21
N LYS A 360 6.64 3.72 -24.82
CA LYS A 360 6.42 4.89 -23.95
C LYS A 360 6.73 4.50 -22.50
N GLU A 361 6.19 3.35 -22.09
CA GLU A 361 6.30 2.79 -20.74
C GLU A 361 6.45 1.26 -20.80
N LEU A 362 7.14 0.71 -19.80
CA LEU A 362 7.21 -0.71 -19.50
C LEU A 362 6.76 -0.88 -18.05
N ARG A 363 5.57 -1.44 -17.84
CA ARG A 363 4.95 -1.62 -16.52
C ARG A 363 5.00 -3.09 -16.12
N TYR A 364 5.31 -3.34 -14.87
CA TYR A 364 5.45 -4.67 -14.28
C TYR A 364 4.59 -4.77 -13.02
N GLY A 365 3.96 -5.92 -12.81
CA GLY A 365 3.22 -6.23 -11.58
C GLY A 365 3.49 -7.66 -11.14
N LYS A 366 3.77 -7.86 -9.85
CA LYS A 366 4.04 -9.19 -9.26
C LYS A 366 3.16 -9.45 -8.04
N LYS A 367 2.55 -10.64 -7.99
CA LYS A 367 1.83 -11.17 -6.83
C LYS A 367 2.85 -11.59 -5.76
N THR A 368 3.12 -10.71 -4.80
CA THR A 368 4.15 -10.88 -3.77
C THR A 368 3.65 -11.62 -2.53
N TYR A 369 2.35 -11.53 -2.22
CA TYR A 369 1.68 -12.38 -1.24
C TYR A 369 0.24 -12.71 -1.68
N TRP A 370 -0.35 -13.74 -1.10
CA TRP A 370 -1.72 -14.18 -1.37
C TRP A 370 -2.63 -13.92 -0.16
N SER A 371 -3.88 -13.56 -0.42
CA SER A 371 -4.88 -13.21 0.60
C SER A 371 -6.13 -14.07 0.43
N THR A 372 -6.60 -14.66 1.53
CA THR A 372 -7.89 -15.35 1.57
C THR A 372 -9.06 -14.39 1.31
N TYR A 373 -10.21 -14.95 0.93
CA TYR A 373 -11.48 -14.22 0.78
C TYR A 373 -11.80 -13.33 2.01
N PRO A 374 -11.79 -13.83 3.26
CA PRO A 374 -11.93 -12.96 4.44
C PRO A 374 -10.87 -11.87 4.57
N GLN A 375 -9.60 -12.13 4.24
CA GLN A 375 -8.56 -11.08 4.31
C GLN A 375 -8.82 -9.95 3.31
N LEU A 376 -9.28 -10.28 2.10
CA LEU A 376 -9.65 -9.28 1.08
C LEU A 376 -10.86 -8.45 1.50
N PHE A 377 -11.92 -9.10 2.01
CA PHE A 377 -13.07 -8.41 2.60
C PHE A 377 -12.66 -7.46 3.73
N ASN A 378 -11.83 -7.94 4.66
CA ASN A 378 -11.33 -7.14 5.77
C ASN A 378 -10.46 -5.96 5.32
N SER A 379 -9.69 -6.10 4.24
CA SER A 379 -8.89 -5.00 3.67
C SER A 379 -9.78 -3.89 3.09
N VAL A 380 -10.88 -4.26 2.40
CA VAL A 380 -11.86 -3.29 1.89
C VAL A 380 -12.56 -2.59 3.06
N MET A 381 -13.08 -3.35 4.04
CA MET A 381 -13.75 -2.77 5.20
C MET A 381 -12.84 -1.85 6.03
N ALA A 382 -11.52 -2.14 6.08
CA ALA A 382 -10.55 -1.27 6.75
C ALA A 382 -10.31 0.04 5.98
N GLU A 383 -10.28 0.02 4.65
CA GLU A 383 -10.14 1.25 3.85
C GLU A 383 -11.42 2.10 3.87
N GLU A 384 -12.61 1.49 3.75
CA GLU A 384 -13.90 2.15 3.94
C GLU A 384 -13.98 2.82 5.32
N LYS A 385 -13.61 2.09 6.38
CA LYS A 385 -13.62 2.64 7.74
C LYS A 385 -12.59 3.75 7.95
N GLU A 386 -11.39 3.65 7.38
CA GLU A 386 -10.38 4.70 7.48
C GLU A 386 -10.82 5.99 6.76
N LYS A 387 -11.48 5.87 5.60
CA LYS A 387 -12.13 6.99 4.90
C LYS A 387 -13.25 7.61 5.75
N ALA A 388 -14.10 6.79 6.37
CA ALA A 388 -15.21 7.28 7.20
C ALA A 388 -14.76 7.93 8.52
N ASP A 389 -13.71 7.42 9.17
CA ASP A 389 -13.13 8.01 10.38
C ASP A 389 -12.26 9.25 10.07
N PHE A 390 -11.68 9.35 8.86
CA PHE A 390 -10.71 10.37 8.47
C PHE A 390 -10.81 10.78 6.98
N PRO A 391 -11.89 11.44 6.54
CA PRO A 391 -12.14 11.73 5.12
C PRO A 391 -11.02 12.56 4.45
N GLU A 392 -10.37 13.46 5.18
CA GLU A 392 -9.29 14.30 4.63
C GLU A 392 -7.92 13.58 4.54
N ARG A 393 -7.82 12.29 4.89
CA ARG A 393 -6.55 11.56 4.90
C ARG A 393 -6.28 10.90 3.55
N LEU A 394 -5.25 11.39 2.86
CA LEU A 394 -4.72 10.79 1.64
C LEU A 394 -4.13 9.40 1.89
N LYS A 395 -4.23 8.51 0.89
CA LYS A 395 -3.69 7.14 0.91
C LYS A 395 -2.17 7.17 0.72
N LYS A 396 -1.41 6.94 1.80
CA LYS A 396 0.02 6.59 1.70
C LYS A 396 0.16 5.19 1.08
N VAL A 397 1.24 4.95 0.33
CA VAL A 397 1.51 3.70 -0.39
C VAL A 397 2.92 3.23 -0.04
N GLU A 398 3.09 1.95 0.29
CA GLU A 398 4.40 1.38 0.61
C GLU A 398 5.28 1.18 -0.64
N GLY A 399 6.60 1.24 -0.46
CA GLY A 399 7.59 0.93 -1.51
C GLY A 399 8.33 2.15 -2.07
N ASN A 400 9.10 1.93 -3.14
CA ASN A 400 9.95 2.94 -3.79
C ASN A 400 10.08 2.66 -5.31
N SER A 401 10.90 3.44 -6.02
CA SER A 401 11.17 3.31 -7.46
C SER A 401 11.94 2.04 -7.86
N GLU A 402 12.80 1.53 -6.98
CA GLU A 402 13.74 0.41 -7.18
C GLU A 402 13.08 -0.95 -6.90
N ASP A 403 12.31 -1.06 -5.82
CA ASP A 403 11.56 -2.27 -5.43
C ASP A 403 10.14 -2.33 -6.03
N GLY A 404 9.60 -1.17 -6.43
CA GLY A 404 8.19 -0.98 -6.78
C GLY A 404 7.31 -0.58 -5.59
N LEU A 405 6.04 -0.26 -5.89
CA LEU A 405 5.03 0.17 -4.92
C LEU A 405 4.01 -0.95 -4.63
N MET A 406 3.64 -1.13 -3.37
CA MET A 406 2.73 -2.19 -2.92
C MET A 406 1.28 -1.71 -2.83
N GLY A 407 0.38 -2.44 -3.47
CA GLY A 407 -1.02 -2.06 -3.63
C GLY A 407 -1.99 -2.53 -2.53
N GLY A 408 -1.51 -3.09 -1.42
CA GLY A 408 -2.34 -3.65 -0.34
C GLY A 408 -3.08 -4.97 -0.66
N LEU A 409 -3.33 -5.26 -1.95
CA LEU A 409 -4.04 -6.46 -2.42
C LEU A 409 -3.10 -7.60 -2.88
N GLY A 410 -1.91 -7.71 -2.28
CA GLY A 410 -0.93 -8.77 -2.61
C GLY A 410 -0.07 -8.51 -3.85
N TRP A 411 -0.15 -7.31 -4.43
CA TRP A 411 0.59 -6.92 -5.63
C TRP A 411 1.62 -5.83 -5.37
N THR A 412 2.80 -5.97 -5.97
CA THR A 412 3.81 -4.92 -6.10
C THR A 412 3.92 -4.50 -7.56
N TYR A 413 3.90 -3.20 -7.85
CA TYR A 413 3.93 -2.62 -9.19
C TYR A 413 5.17 -1.75 -9.40
N GLN A 414 5.80 -1.85 -10.56
CA GLN A 414 6.95 -1.04 -10.95
C GLN A 414 6.80 -0.55 -12.38
N GLY A 415 7.19 0.69 -12.65
CA GLY A 415 7.16 1.28 -13.98
C GLY A 415 8.54 1.73 -14.45
N PHE A 416 8.77 1.61 -15.75
CA PHE A 416 9.80 2.36 -16.48
C PHE A 416 9.10 3.26 -17.52
N ILE A 417 9.70 4.41 -17.84
CA ILE A 417 9.14 5.44 -18.72
C ILE A 417 10.23 6.11 -19.55
N GLU A 418 9.86 6.72 -20.68
CA GLU A 418 10.78 7.33 -21.62
C GLU A 418 11.40 8.67 -21.13
N ASP A 419 12.73 8.79 -21.15
CA ASP A 419 13.49 9.99 -20.79
C ASP A 419 13.51 11.06 -21.91
N GLU A 420 14.09 12.24 -21.67
CA GLU A 420 14.14 13.33 -22.67
C GLU A 420 14.84 12.92 -23.99
N LYS A 421 15.76 11.94 -23.94
CA LYS A 421 16.52 11.43 -25.09
C LYS A 421 15.85 10.24 -25.78
N GLY A 422 14.93 9.56 -25.11
CA GLY A 422 14.17 8.43 -25.63
C GLY A 422 14.54 7.06 -25.04
N PHE A 423 15.35 6.99 -24.00
CA PHE A 423 15.68 5.73 -23.29
C PHE A 423 14.68 5.47 -22.16
N LEU A 424 14.51 4.21 -21.76
CA LEU A 424 13.70 3.89 -20.58
C LEU A 424 14.51 4.12 -19.29
N ARG A 425 13.94 4.92 -18.38
CA ARG A 425 14.38 5.10 -16.99
C ARG A 425 13.32 4.53 -16.04
N PRO A 426 13.64 4.25 -14.76
CA PRO A 426 12.63 4.01 -13.74
C PRO A 426 11.62 5.15 -13.65
N GLN A 427 10.39 4.83 -13.26
CA GLN A 427 9.40 5.81 -12.84
C GLN A 427 9.74 6.30 -11.41
N THR A 428 9.45 7.57 -11.12
CA THR A 428 9.50 8.07 -9.73
C THR A 428 8.44 7.38 -8.86
N TYR A 429 8.53 7.56 -7.54
CA TYR A 429 7.48 7.16 -6.62
C TYR A 429 6.12 7.77 -7.03
N GLU A 430 6.06 9.10 -7.23
CA GLU A 430 4.85 9.82 -7.67
C GLU A 430 4.35 9.36 -9.05
N GLU A 431 5.25 9.08 -9.99
CA GLU A 431 4.88 8.51 -11.29
C GLU A 431 4.27 7.11 -11.16
N THR A 432 4.72 6.28 -10.21
CA THR A 432 4.20 4.91 -10.06
C THR A 432 2.84 4.88 -9.36
N LEU A 433 2.50 5.88 -8.53
CA LEU A 433 1.19 6.00 -7.84
C LEU A 433 -0.01 5.94 -8.79
N SER A 434 0.09 6.49 -10.01
CA SER A 434 -1.01 6.47 -10.97
C SER A 434 -1.37 5.07 -11.48
N CYS A 435 -0.46 4.10 -11.37
CA CYS A 435 -0.80 2.69 -11.60
C CYS A 435 -1.57 2.10 -10.41
N ILE A 436 -1.18 2.46 -9.19
CA ILE A 436 -1.80 1.95 -7.95
C ILE A 436 -3.29 2.29 -7.87
N GLY A 437 -3.70 3.47 -8.33
CA GLY A 437 -5.12 3.87 -8.38
C GLY A 437 -6.02 2.84 -9.07
N CYS A 438 -5.83 2.65 -10.38
CA CYS A 438 -6.63 1.73 -11.19
C CYS A 438 -6.52 0.26 -10.76
N HIS A 439 -5.39 -0.14 -10.16
CA HIS A 439 -5.12 -1.52 -9.79
C HIS A 439 -5.54 -1.91 -8.35
N THR A 440 -5.94 -0.94 -7.50
CA THR A 440 -6.22 -1.20 -6.08
C THR A 440 -7.50 -0.57 -5.54
N GLY A 441 -8.15 0.32 -6.30
CA GLY A 441 -9.23 1.17 -5.80
C GLY A 441 -10.51 1.18 -6.62
N ILE A 442 -10.76 0.19 -7.49
CA ILE A 442 -12.01 0.09 -8.28
C ILE A 442 -12.61 -1.33 -8.38
N GLY A 443 -13.94 -1.42 -8.43
CA GLY A 443 -14.69 -2.68 -8.45
C GLY A 443 -14.59 -3.49 -9.75
N ALA A 444 -14.25 -2.87 -10.88
CA ALA A 444 -14.21 -3.55 -12.20
C ALA A 444 -13.11 -4.62 -12.37
N THR A 445 -12.20 -4.77 -11.40
CA THR A 445 -11.04 -5.68 -11.47
C THR A 445 -11.32 -7.08 -10.90
N ASP A 446 -10.60 -8.08 -11.41
CA ASP A 446 -10.42 -9.38 -10.74
C ASP A 446 -8.98 -9.46 -10.21
N ASP A 447 -8.83 -9.63 -8.89
CA ASP A 447 -7.54 -9.59 -8.18
C ASP A 447 -6.65 -8.40 -8.58
N GLY A 448 -7.21 -7.19 -8.67
CA GLY A 448 -6.48 -5.99 -9.11
C GLY A 448 -6.06 -6.01 -10.59
N THR A 449 -6.63 -6.87 -11.44
CA THR A 449 -6.28 -6.98 -12.87
C THR A 449 -7.47 -6.84 -13.82
N PHE A 450 -7.18 -6.45 -15.07
CA PHE A 450 -8.16 -6.26 -16.14
C PHE A 450 -8.00 -7.28 -17.29
N ALA A 451 -6.79 -7.37 -17.85
CA ALA A 451 -6.59 -7.89 -19.20
C ALA A 451 -6.87 -9.41 -19.32
N PHE A 452 -6.46 -10.23 -18.35
CA PHE A 452 -6.55 -11.68 -18.48
C PHE A 452 -8.00 -12.20 -18.36
N LYS A 453 -8.84 -11.58 -17.54
CA LYS A 453 -10.31 -11.77 -17.56
C LYS A 453 -10.90 -11.48 -18.95
N ARG A 454 -10.39 -10.43 -19.59
CA ARG A 454 -10.79 -9.95 -20.93
C ARG A 454 -10.09 -10.67 -22.10
N LYS A 455 -9.22 -11.65 -21.83
CA LYS A 455 -8.54 -12.48 -22.84
C LYS A 455 -9.55 -13.10 -23.82
N PHE A 456 -9.24 -13.14 -25.11
CA PHE A 456 -10.06 -13.80 -26.11
C PHE A 456 -10.21 -15.32 -25.86
N ASP A 457 -11.36 -15.86 -26.24
CA ASP A 457 -11.72 -17.27 -26.07
C ASP A 457 -11.20 -18.14 -27.24
N ASP A 458 -11.48 -19.46 -27.16
CA ASP A 458 -10.94 -20.52 -28.02
C ASP A 458 -11.10 -20.31 -29.54
N LYS A 459 -12.15 -19.61 -29.96
CA LYS A 459 -12.44 -19.29 -31.37
C LYS A 459 -11.51 -18.24 -31.99
N ALA A 460 -10.77 -17.49 -31.18
CA ALA A 460 -9.85 -16.48 -31.67
C ALA A 460 -8.57 -17.08 -32.26
N PHE A 461 -7.78 -16.24 -32.95
CA PHE A 461 -6.46 -16.62 -33.44
C PHE A 461 -5.60 -17.20 -32.29
N GLN A 462 -4.98 -18.36 -32.53
CA GLN A 462 -4.20 -19.12 -31.54
C GLN A 462 -4.91 -19.33 -30.18
N LYS A 463 -6.26 -19.45 -30.16
CA LYS A 463 -7.08 -19.57 -28.93
C LYS A 463 -6.88 -18.40 -27.94
N GLY A 464 -6.57 -17.22 -28.47
CA GLY A 464 -6.22 -16.01 -27.70
C GLY A 464 -4.81 -16.00 -27.12
N TRP A 465 -3.98 -17.01 -27.37
CA TRP A 465 -2.57 -17.07 -26.95
C TRP A 465 -1.65 -16.56 -28.08
N SER A 466 -1.72 -15.26 -28.33
CA SER A 466 -0.95 -14.56 -29.37
C SER A 466 -0.66 -13.12 -28.95
N HIS A 467 0.43 -12.56 -29.47
CA HIS A 467 0.76 -11.14 -29.33
C HIS A 467 0.11 -10.30 -30.43
N TRP A 468 -0.17 -9.01 -30.16
CA TRP A 468 -0.82 -8.13 -31.15
C TRP A 468 0.04 -7.89 -32.41
N SER A 469 1.36 -8.06 -32.33
CA SER A 469 2.26 -8.05 -33.50
C SER A 469 2.11 -9.27 -34.41
N GLN A 470 1.54 -10.37 -33.92
CA GLN A 470 1.20 -11.56 -34.71
C GLN A 470 -0.21 -11.42 -35.30
N LYS A 471 -1.16 -10.86 -34.52
CA LYS A 471 -2.53 -10.59 -34.96
C LYS A 471 -3.13 -9.39 -34.21
N GLY A 472 -3.30 -8.28 -34.93
CA GLY A 472 -4.04 -7.10 -34.47
C GLY A 472 -5.57 -7.23 -34.59
N LEU A 473 -6.28 -6.18 -34.17
CA LEU A 473 -7.72 -6.18 -33.85
C LEU A 473 -8.69 -6.31 -35.05
N GLU A 474 -8.21 -6.27 -36.30
CA GLU A 474 -9.07 -6.40 -37.50
C GLU A 474 -9.88 -7.70 -37.51
N GLY A 475 -11.18 -7.65 -37.79
CA GLY A 475 -12.08 -8.80 -37.82
C GLY A 475 -12.32 -9.46 -36.44
N ILE A 476 -12.02 -8.78 -35.34
CA ILE A 476 -12.46 -9.18 -34.00
C ILE A 476 -13.86 -8.59 -33.76
N ALA A 477 -14.87 -9.45 -33.69
CA ALA A 477 -16.23 -9.05 -33.38
C ALA A 477 -16.34 -8.46 -31.97
N GLU A 478 -17.36 -7.63 -31.75
CA GLU A 478 -17.54 -6.92 -30.48
C GLU A 478 -17.89 -7.86 -29.30
N ARG A 479 -17.44 -7.50 -28.09
CA ARG A 479 -17.76 -8.23 -26.87
C ARG A 479 -19.25 -8.06 -26.53
N VAL A 480 -19.97 -9.18 -26.56
CA VAL A 480 -21.36 -9.26 -26.07
C VAL A 480 -21.35 -9.50 -24.56
N MET A 481 -22.19 -8.76 -23.83
CA MET A 481 -22.38 -8.86 -22.38
C MET A 481 -23.47 -9.88 -22.01
N GLU A 482 -23.62 -10.21 -20.72
CA GLU A 482 -24.51 -11.31 -20.28
C GLU A 482 -26.00 -11.06 -20.53
N ASP A 483 -26.40 -9.79 -20.64
CA ASP A 483 -27.75 -9.36 -21.03
C ASP A 483 -28.01 -9.41 -22.56
N GLY A 484 -26.96 -9.69 -23.36
CA GLY A 484 -27.00 -9.67 -24.82
C GLY A 484 -26.71 -8.31 -25.46
N SER A 485 -26.34 -7.29 -24.69
CA SER A 485 -25.89 -6.00 -25.21
C SER A 485 -24.42 -6.03 -25.68
N TYR A 486 -23.98 -4.97 -26.36
CA TYR A 486 -22.69 -4.86 -27.03
C TYR A 486 -21.81 -3.83 -26.29
N GLU A 487 -20.65 -4.25 -25.77
CA GLU A 487 -19.91 -3.53 -24.73
C GLU A 487 -19.39 -2.14 -25.15
N PHE A 488 -18.77 -2.01 -26.32
CA PHE A 488 -18.24 -0.74 -26.82
C PHE A 488 -19.37 0.17 -27.33
N SER A 489 -20.41 -0.41 -27.91
CA SER A 489 -21.63 0.29 -28.34
C SER A 489 -22.37 0.90 -27.14
N VAL A 490 -22.49 0.17 -26.02
CA VAL A 490 -23.01 0.68 -24.74
C VAL A 490 -22.08 1.76 -24.18
N TYR A 491 -20.76 1.60 -24.25
CA TYR A 491 -19.81 2.63 -23.80
C TYR A 491 -19.95 3.94 -24.57
N LEU A 492 -20.07 3.89 -25.91
CA LEU A 492 -20.27 5.07 -26.74
C LEU A 492 -21.58 5.79 -26.38
N ASP A 493 -22.68 5.05 -26.25
CA ASP A 493 -24.01 5.59 -25.90
C ASP A 493 -24.01 6.23 -24.51
N THR A 494 -23.42 5.54 -23.54
CA THR A 494 -23.39 5.95 -22.11
C THR A 494 -22.42 7.10 -21.87
N THR A 495 -21.30 7.16 -22.59
CA THR A 495 -20.26 8.20 -22.44
C THR A 495 -20.51 9.44 -23.31
N GLY A 496 -21.29 9.32 -24.39
CA GLY A 496 -21.44 10.38 -25.40
C GLY A 496 -20.13 10.66 -26.17
N GLY A 497 -19.23 9.68 -26.24
CA GLY A 497 -17.89 9.83 -26.81
C GLY A 497 -17.07 8.54 -26.71
N ALA A 498 -15.82 8.58 -27.19
CA ALA A 498 -14.93 7.43 -27.31
C ALA A 498 -13.75 7.46 -26.31
N ASP A 499 -13.86 8.28 -25.27
CA ASP A 499 -12.89 8.48 -24.20
C ASP A 499 -13.59 9.20 -23.03
N GLU A 500 -13.05 9.10 -21.81
CA GLU A 500 -13.66 9.70 -20.62
C GLU A 500 -13.76 11.22 -20.69
N PHE A 501 -12.92 11.87 -21.52
CA PHE A 501 -12.90 13.32 -21.70
C PHE A 501 -13.77 13.81 -22.88
N ARG A 502 -14.33 12.89 -23.70
CA ARG A 502 -15.07 13.17 -24.94
C ARG A 502 -14.29 14.04 -25.95
N GLU A 503 -12.96 13.95 -25.99
CA GLU A 503 -12.11 14.76 -26.88
C GLU A 503 -11.72 14.04 -28.19
N ASN A 504 -12.08 12.77 -28.38
CA ASN A 504 -11.89 12.03 -29.63
C ASN A 504 -12.89 12.44 -30.73
N LYS A 505 -12.63 13.61 -31.32
CA LYS A 505 -13.40 14.19 -32.44
C LYS A 505 -13.56 13.25 -33.64
N GLU A 506 -12.54 12.45 -33.98
CA GLU A 506 -12.59 11.53 -35.12
C GLU A 506 -13.59 10.39 -34.88
N ALA A 507 -13.56 9.78 -33.70
CA ALA A 507 -14.54 8.76 -33.33
C ALA A 507 -15.94 9.36 -33.12
N TYR A 508 -16.05 10.59 -32.60
CA TYR A 508 -17.33 11.29 -32.46
C TYR A 508 -17.98 11.56 -33.83
N GLU A 509 -17.27 12.24 -34.73
CA GLU A 509 -17.73 12.53 -36.11
C GLU A 509 -18.06 11.25 -36.89
N LYS A 510 -17.36 10.14 -36.60
CA LYS A 510 -17.65 8.82 -37.17
C LYS A 510 -18.95 8.24 -36.61
N PHE A 511 -19.05 8.02 -35.30
CA PHE A 511 -20.15 7.23 -34.73
C PHE A 511 -21.45 8.01 -34.44
N PHE A 512 -21.39 9.33 -34.24
CA PHE A 512 -22.55 10.13 -33.80
C PHE A 512 -23.04 11.08 -34.92
N ASN A 513 -24.33 11.40 -34.94
CA ASN A 513 -24.92 12.44 -35.79
C ASN A 513 -24.91 13.83 -35.10
N GLU A 514 -25.45 14.85 -35.77
CA GLU A 514 -25.52 16.23 -35.23
C GLU A 514 -26.35 16.32 -33.94
N GLU A 515 -27.32 15.42 -33.76
CA GLU A 515 -28.13 15.30 -32.55
C GLU A 515 -27.42 14.60 -31.37
N GLY A 516 -26.28 13.94 -31.59
CA GLY A 516 -25.56 13.15 -30.57
C GLY A 516 -26.05 11.70 -30.43
N ILE A 517 -26.68 11.15 -31.46
CA ILE A 517 -27.23 9.79 -31.51
C ILE A 517 -26.34 8.90 -32.39
N LEU A 518 -26.15 7.65 -31.97
CA LEU A 518 -25.32 6.66 -32.68
C LEU A 518 -25.87 6.29 -34.06
N LYS A 519 -24.99 6.26 -35.06
CA LYS A 519 -25.31 5.87 -36.45
C LYS A 519 -25.41 4.35 -36.57
N ALA A 520 -26.61 3.85 -36.90
CA ALA A 520 -26.91 2.43 -36.95
C ALA A 520 -26.00 1.59 -37.87
N ASP A 521 -25.57 2.12 -39.03
CA ASP A 521 -24.66 1.40 -39.95
C ASP A 521 -23.20 1.35 -39.44
N GLU A 522 -22.76 2.35 -38.68
CA GLU A 522 -21.43 2.38 -38.05
C GLU A 522 -21.39 1.39 -36.87
N ILE A 523 -22.42 1.38 -36.03
CA ILE A 523 -22.59 0.42 -34.92
C ILE A 523 -22.69 -1.02 -35.45
N LYS A 524 -23.48 -1.25 -36.50
CA LYS A 524 -23.55 -2.55 -37.19
C LYS A 524 -22.19 -3.01 -37.76
N THR A 525 -21.30 -2.08 -38.09
CA THR A 525 -19.93 -2.39 -38.51
C THR A 525 -19.04 -2.70 -37.30
N LEU A 526 -19.13 -1.90 -36.24
CA LEU A 526 -18.45 -2.12 -34.95
C LEU A 526 -18.75 -3.50 -34.34
N HIS A 527 -20.02 -3.94 -34.36
CA HIS A 527 -20.43 -5.27 -33.92
C HIS A 527 -19.61 -6.41 -34.57
N ALA A 528 -19.15 -6.21 -35.82
CA ALA A 528 -18.39 -7.20 -36.59
C ALA A 528 -16.87 -7.00 -36.53
N ASP A 529 -16.39 -5.78 -36.23
CA ASP A 529 -14.97 -5.44 -36.21
C ASP A 529 -14.68 -4.27 -35.26
N ILE A 530 -14.12 -4.54 -34.08
CA ILE A 530 -13.75 -3.52 -33.09
C ILE A 530 -12.63 -2.58 -33.56
N SER A 531 -11.84 -2.96 -34.57
CA SER A 531 -10.85 -2.04 -35.15
C SER A 531 -11.51 -0.84 -35.82
N HIS A 532 -12.80 -0.94 -36.22
CA HIS A 532 -13.59 0.16 -36.75
C HIS A 532 -13.78 1.31 -35.75
N LEU A 533 -13.75 1.05 -34.44
CA LEU A 533 -13.69 2.09 -33.41
C LEU A 533 -12.26 2.35 -32.93
N LEU A 534 -11.50 1.28 -32.68
CA LEU A 534 -10.28 1.34 -31.89
C LEU A 534 -9.05 1.82 -32.66
N TYR A 535 -9.01 1.69 -33.99
CA TYR A 535 -7.88 2.16 -34.81
C TYR A 535 -8.11 3.59 -35.34
N PRO A 536 -7.15 4.52 -35.14
CA PRO A 536 -7.23 5.88 -35.68
C PRO A 536 -6.90 5.93 -37.17
N SER A 537 -7.21 7.06 -37.80
CA SER A 537 -6.58 7.47 -39.06
C SER A 537 -5.07 7.71 -38.87
N VAL A 538 -4.30 7.58 -39.96
CA VAL A 538 -2.86 7.91 -39.99
C VAL A 538 -2.60 9.34 -39.49
N GLN A 539 -3.46 10.30 -39.87
CA GLN A 539 -3.29 11.70 -39.45
C GLN A 539 -3.48 11.87 -37.94
N ARG A 540 -4.49 11.21 -37.36
CA ARG A 540 -4.74 11.23 -35.92
C ARG A 540 -3.61 10.51 -35.16
N ALA A 541 -3.13 9.37 -35.64
CA ALA A 541 -1.98 8.67 -35.08
C ALA A 541 -0.72 9.55 -35.02
N LEU A 542 -0.37 10.23 -36.13
CA LEU A 542 0.77 11.15 -36.19
C LEU A 542 0.65 12.29 -35.17
N VAL A 543 -0.52 12.93 -35.09
CA VAL A 543 -0.75 14.08 -34.19
C VAL A 543 -0.75 13.66 -32.71
N LEU A 544 -1.33 12.50 -32.37
CA LEU A 544 -1.26 11.92 -31.02
C LEU A 544 0.18 11.55 -30.62
N ASN A 545 0.94 10.92 -31.52
CA ASN A 545 2.35 10.60 -31.27
C ASN A 545 3.18 11.86 -30.97
N LYS A 546 2.96 12.95 -31.75
CA LYS A 546 3.60 14.26 -31.50
C LYS A 546 3.20 14.83 -30.14
N ALA A 547 1.92 14.81 -29.79
CA ALA A 547 1.41 15.28 -28.51
C ALA A 547 2.10 14.58 -27.33
N TYR A 548 2.18 13.24 -27.34
CA TYR A 548 2.89 12.50 -26.29
C TYR A 548 4.40 12.80 -26.29
N LYS A 549 5.03 12.98 -27.46
CA LYS A 549 6.46 13.37 -27.52
C LYS A 549 6.73 14.75 -26.90
N THR A 550 5.75 15.67 -26.84
CA THR A 550 5.92 16.92 -26.06
C THR A 550 6.05 16.63 -24.57
N ILE A 551 5.23 15.72 -24.01
CA ILE A 551 5.29 15.33 -22.58
C ILE A 551 6.64 14.68 -22.26
N VAL A 552 7.12 13.79 -23.14
CA VAL A 552 8.45 13.16 -23.02
C VAL A 552 9.59 14.20 -23.09
N GLY A 553 9.52 15.16 -24.02
CA GLY A 553 10.53 16.22 -24.15
C GLY A 553 10.56 17.20 -22.98
N GLU A 554 9.45 17.35 -22.26
CA GLU A 554 9.33 18.14 -21.03
C GLU A 554 9.61 17.32 -19.76
N GLN A 555 9.60 15.99 -19.84
CA GLN A 555 9.52 15.06 -18.70
C GLN A 555 8.33 15.37 -17.76
N SER A 556 7.23 15.91 -18.30
CA SER A 556 6.11 16.45 -17.52
C SER A 556 5.11 15.40 -17.00
N PHE A 557 5.53 14.15 -16.80
CA PHE A 557 4.62 13.02 -16.53
C PHE A 557 3.88 13.08 -15.19
N ILE A 558 4.47 13.69 -14.15
CA ILE A 558 3.80 13.91 -12.86
C ILE A 558 2.57 14.83 -12.98
N TYR A 559 2.54 15.69 -14.00
CA TYR A 559 1.41 16.56 -14.31
C TYR A 559 0.32 15.86 -15.14
N GLY A 560 0.49 14.57 -15.48
CA GLY A 560 -0.45 13.74 -16.25
C GLY A 560 0.15 13.25 -17.58
N ARG A 561 -0.28 12.06 -18.03
CA ARG A 561 0.27 11.35 -19.23
C ARG A 561 -0.68 11.31 -20.43
N ASP A 562 -1.90 11.79 -20.26
CA ASP A 562 -2.96 11.68 -21.26
C ASP A 562 -2.59 12.43 -22.55
N THR A 563 -2.87 11.81 -23.70
CA THR A 563 -2.40 12.28 -25.01
C THR A 563 -3.39 13.29 -25.61
N VAL A 564 -3.54 14.43 -24.91
CA VAL A 564 -4.47 15.52 -25.28
C VAL A 564 -3.89 16.40 -26.41
N LEU A 565 -4.76 16.84 -27.33
CA LEU A 565 -4.37 17.64 -28.50
C LEU A 565 -4.68 19.14 -28.34
N GLU A 566 -5.72 19.43 -27.57
CA GLU A 566 -6.22 20.76 -27.17
C GLU A 566 -6.50 20.70 -25.65
N PRO A 567 -6.57 21.84 -24.94
CA PRO A 567 -7.01 21.87 -23.54
C PRO A 567 -8.39 21.22 -23.35
N VAL A 568 -8.46 20.23 -22.46
CA VAL A 568 -9.66 19.42 -22.23
C VAL A 568 -10.77 20.25 -21.60
N LYS A 569 -12.01 20.11 -22.10
CA LYS A 569 -13.17 20.91 -21.66
C LYS A 569 -14.11 20.14 -20.74
N ASN A 570 -14.19 18.81 -20.92
CA ASN A 570 -15.18 17.98 -20.23
C ASN A 570 -14.64 17.33 -18.94
N VAL A 571 -13.61 17.91 -18.32
CA VAL A 571 -13.16 17.63 -16.95
C VAL A 571 -13.36 18.87 -16.07
N TYR A 572 -13.41 18.69 -14.76
CA TYR A 572 -13.28 19.78 -13.79
C TYR A 572 -11.80 20.10 -13.52
N ASP A 573 -11.51 21.40 -13.42
CA ASP A 573 -10.28 21.95 -12.84
C ASP A 573 -10.37 22.03 -11.31
N GLU A 574 -11.57 22.31 -10.78
CA GLU A 574 -11.89 22.26 -9.36
C GLU A 574 -13.33 21.77 -9.14
N ILE A 575 -13.52 20.87 -8.17
CA ILE A 575 -14.82 20.33 -7.76
C ILE A 575 -15.29 21.14 -6.54
N THR A 576 -16.23 22.05 -6.77
CA THR A 576 -16.76 22.97 -5.77
C THR A 576 -17.92 22.36 -4.98
N ASP A 577 -18.30 22.98 -3.85
CA ASP A 577 -19.48 22.64 -3.06
C ASP A 577 -20.77 22.51 -3.91
N GLU A 578 -20.91 23.32 -4.97
CA GLU A 578 -22.06 23.25 -5.89
C GLU A 578 -22.06 21.95 -6.72
N ILE A 579 -20.87 21.44 -7.08
CA ILE A 579 -20.71 20.16 -7.80
C ILE A 579 -20.87 18.98 -6.83
N LEU A 580 -20.35 19.08 -5.61
CA LEU A 580 -20.57 18.09 -4.54
C LEU A 580 -22.06 17.99 -4.16
N ALA A 581 -22.80 19.11 -4.18
CA ALA A 581 -24.23 19.14 -3.91
C ALA A 581 -25.12 18.62 -5.05
N LYS A 582 -24.56 18.32 -6.24
CA LYS A 582 -25.31 17.64 -7.31
C LYS A 582 -25.43 16.15 -7.01
N ASN A 583 -26.58 15.72 -6.49
CA ASN A 583 -26.92 14.30 -6.49
C ASN A 583 -27.38 13.87 -7.90
N PHE A 584 -26.54 13.12 -8.62
CA PHE A 584 -26.83 12.54 -9.94
C PHE A 584 -27.73 11.27 -9.83
N SER A 585 -28.81 11.34 -9.04
CA SER A 585 -29.68 10.22 -8.61
C SER A 585 -30.51 9.52 -9.70
N SER A 586 -30.38 9.94 -10.96
CA SER A 586 -31.12 9.38 -12.10
C SER A 586 -30.41 8.22 -12.80
N TYR A 587 -29.18 7.86 -12.39
CA TYR A 587 -28.65 6.52 -12.68
C TYR A 587 -29.51 5.47 -11.98
N GLY A 588 -30.16 4.59 -12.74
CA GLY A 588 -31.26 3.72 -12.30
C GLY A 588 -30.90 2.61 -11.30
N SER A 589 -30.47 3.01 -10.10
CA SER A 589 -30.10 2.17 -8.96
C SER A 589 -30.97 2.51 -7.74
N LYS A 590 -30.96 1.65 -6.71
CA LYS A 590 -31.70 1.85 -5.44
C LYS A 590 -30.75 2.25 -4.29
N SER A 591 -29.76 3.09 -4.56
CA SER A 591 -28.67 3.45 -3.63
C SER A 591 -28.99 4.64 -2.70
N ASP A 592 -29.93 5.52 -3.05
CA ASP A 592 -30.35 6.75 -2.33
C ASP A 592 -30.98 6.53 -0.91
N LYS A 593 -30.64 5.43 -0.25
CA LYS A 593 -31.03 5.10 1.13
C LYS A 593 -29.95 4.38 1.95
N TRP A 594 -28.71 4.30 1.48
CA TRP A 594 -27.67 3.55 2.20
C TRP A 594 -26.88 4.40 3.22
N TYR A 595 -26.38 5.58 2.82
CA TYR A 595 -25.49 6.44 3.61
C TYR A 595 -26.03 7.00 4.96
N ALA A 596 -27.25 6.68 5.35
CA ALA A 596 -27.82 7.04 6.66
C ALA A 596 -28.15 5.81 7.56
N ASP A 597 -28.09 4.59 7.03
CA ASP A 597 -28.52 3.36 7.73
C ASP A 597 -27.36 2.33 7.94
N ILE A 598 -26.16 2.54 7.37
CA ILE A 598 -25.02 1.58 7.54
C ILE A 598 -24.57 1.50 9.01
N SER A 599 -24.70 2.58 9.78
CA SER A 599 -24.50 2.54 11.22
C SER A 599 -25.74 1.97 11.92
N HIS A 600 -25.89 0.64 11.96
CA HIS A 600 -26.04 -0.07 13.26
C HIS A 600 -26.08 -1.61 13.25
N GLU A 601 -26.37 -2.31 12.13
CA GLU A 601 -26.62 -3.77 12.16
C GLU A 601 -25.72 -4.61 11.21
N LEU A 602 -25.24 -5.75 11.73
CA LEU A 602 -24.60 -6.88 11.02
C LEU A 602 -23.20 -6.69 10.39
N TYR A 603 -22.23 -6.26 11.21
CA TYR A 603 -20.83 -6.73 11.08
C TYR A 603 -20.47 -7.61 12.29
N GLU A 604 -20.82 -8.89 12.21
CA GLU A 604 -20.49 -9.86 13.27
C GLU A 604 -19.08 -10.46 13.05
N TRP A 605 -18.18 -10.23 14.01
CA TRP A 605 -16.94 -11.00 14.16
C TRP A 605 -17.04 -11.75 15.48
N ASN A 606 -17.31 -13.05 15.41
CA ASN A 606 -17.72 -13.88 16.55
C ASN A 606 -16.63 -14.90 16.95
N GLU A 607 -16.90 -15.69 18.00
CA GLU A 607 -16.01 -16.74 18.50
C GLU A 607 -15.52 -17.70 17.39
N GLY A 608 -16.37 -18.02 16.42
CA GLY A 608 -16.01 -18.85 15.27
C GLY A 608 -14.96 -18.20 14.38
N ASP A 609 -15.08 -16.90 14.10
CA ASP A 609 -14.14 -16.15 13.26
C ASP A 609 -12.79 -15.92 13.98
N ILE A 610 -12.84 -15.62 15.28
CA ILE A 610 -11.65 -15.50 16.14
C ILE A 610 -10.88 -16.84 16.11
N ASN A 611 -11.55 -17.96 16.39
CA ASN A 611 -10.93 -19.28 16.39
C ASN A 611 -10.48 -19.74 14.99
N ALA A 612 -11.19 -19.38 13.92
CA ALA A 612 -10.80 -19.70 12.54
C ALA A 612 -9.62 -18.85 12.03
N SER A 613 -9.47 -17.62 12.51
CA SER A 613 -8.34 -16.73 12.19
C SER A 613 -7.05 -17.08 12.92
N ARG A 614 -7.13 -17.90 13.99
CA ARG A 614 -5.99 -18.25 14.83
C ARG A 614 -4.99 -19.15 14.09
N SER A 615 -3.72 -18.78 14.15
CA SER A 615 -2.61 -19.49 13.50
C SER A 615 -1.40 -19.59 14.45
N VAL A 616 -0.87 -20.80 14.59
CA VAL A 616 0.43 -21.06 15.26
C VAL A 616 1.52 -21.01 14.19
N LEU A 617 2.44 -20.06 14.35
CA LEU A 617 3.54 -19.79 13.42
C LEU A 617 4.81 -20.53 13.83
N ILE A 618 5.02 -20.70 15.15
CA ILE A 618 6.10 -21.50 15.73
C ILE A 618 5.53 -22.30 16.91
N GLU A 619 5.62 -23.63 16.81
CA GLU A 619 5.27 -24.54 17.89
C GLU A 619 6.06 -24.24 19.18
N GLU A 620 5.39 -24.22 20.32
CA GLU A 620 5.97 -23.90 21.64
C GLU A 620 7.16 -24.83 22.00
N SER A 621 7.16 -26.06 21.48
CA SER A 621 8.24 -27.05 21.66
C SER A 621 9.52 -26.76 20.86
N ASN A 622 9.46 -25.86 19.88
CA ASN A 622 10.59 -25.41 19.06
C ASN A 622 11.19 -24.07 19.54
N LEU A 623 10.57 -23.41 20.52
CA LEU A 623 11.08 -22.15 21.07
C LEU A 623 12.38 -22.39 21.87
N PRO A 624 13.36 -21.46 21.81
CA PRO A 624 14.63 -21.65 22.52
C PRO A 624 14.46 -21.49 24.03
N SER A 625 15.33 -22.13 24.81
CA SER A 625 15.31 -22.05 26.29
C SER A 625 16.03 -20.82 26.86
N ALA A 626 16.70 -20.03 26.02
CA ALA A 626 17.41 -18.79 26.34
C ALA A 626 17.48 -17.92 25.06
N PRO A 627 17.81 -16.62 25.15
CA PRO A 627 18.03 -15.78 23.97
C PRO A 627 19.06 -16.36 23.00
N ILE A 628 18.79 -16.30 21.70
CA ILE A 628 19.72 -16.74 20.63
C ILE A 628 20.46 -15.57 19.96
N HIS A 629 20.38 -14.37 20.55
CA HIS A 629 21.07 -13.14 20.18
C HIS A 629 21.80 -12.55 21.40
N SER A 630 22.58 -11.48 21.19
CA SER A 630 23.32 -10.78 22.25
C SER A 630 22.57 -9.64 22.93
N HIS A 631 21.51 -9.10 22.30
CA HIS A 631 20.73 -7.96 22.79
C HIS A 631 20.09 -8.22 24.16
N ARG A 632 20.02 -7.21 25.02
CA ARG A 632 19.44 -7.30 26.37
C ARG A 632 17.92 -7.30 26.28
N VAL A 633 17.29 -8.47 26.50
CA VAL A 633 15.83 -8.66 26.34
C VAL A 633 14.98 -7.70 27.20
N SER A 634 15.50 -7.24 28.34
CA SER A 634 14.83 -6.24 29.20
C SER A 634 14.97 -4.79 28.72
N ASP A 635 15.74 -4.55 27.65
CA ASP A 635 16.08 -3.25 27.06
C ASP A 635 15.90 -3.26 25.53
N LEU A 636 14.87 -3.97 25.06
CA LEU A 636 14.41 -3.90 23.69
C LEU A 636 13.27 -2.88 23.59
N LEU A 637 13.38 -1.94 22.66
CA LEU A 637 12.33 -0.99 22.33
C LEU A 637 11.59 -1.48 21.07
N LEU A 638 10.28 -1.67 21.21
CA LEU A 638 9.40 -2.07 20.11
C LEU A 638 8.76 -0.82 19.50
N VAL A 639 9.13 -0.49 18.26
CA VAL A 639 8.65 0.68 17.52
C VAL A 639 7.61 0.25 16.48
N THR A 640 6.41 0.82 16.53
CA THR A 640 5.40 0.66 15.46
C THR A 640 5.92 1.27 14.15
N GLU A 641 6.12 0.46 13.11
CA GLU A 641 6.26 0.91 11.72
C GLU A 641 4.85 1.02 11.10
N SER A 642 4.16 2.14 11.40
CA SER A 642 2.69 2.29 11.34
C SER A 642 2.06 1.77 10.06
N ASP A 643 2.47 2.35 8.94
CA ASP A 643 1.82 2.16 7.64
C ASP A 643 2.40 0.97 6.87
N TYR A 644 3.27 0.17 7.52
CA TYR A 644 4.01 -0.96 6.94
C TYR A 644 3.72 -2.31 7.61
N SER A 645 2.73 -2.37 8.52
CA SER A 645 2.32 -3.59 9.24
C SER A 645 3.51 -4.36 9.86
N ARG A 646 4.46 -3.62 10.43
CA ARG A 646 5.68 -4.16 11.05
C ARG A 646 5.97 -3.46 12.38
N ILE A 647 6.87 -4.07 13.16
CA ILE A 647 7.41 -3.51 14.39
C ILE A 647 8.93 -3.62 14.30
N ALA A 648 9.64 -2.49 14.34
CA ALA A 648 11.10 -2.48 14.44
C ALA A 648 11.52 -2.71 15.90
N ILE A 649 12.54 -3.55 16.09
CA ILE A 649 13.09 -3.88 17.39
C ILE A 649 14.43 -3.17 17.52
N ILE A 650 14.57 -2.26 18.48
CA ILE A 650 15.81 -1.52 18.75
C ILE A 650 16.41 -2.02 20.07
N ASP A 651 17.71 -2.27 20.07
CA ASP A 651 18.51 -2.60 21.26
C ASP A 651 19.00 -1.30 21.92
N GLY A 652 18.64 -1.06 23.18
CA GLY A 652 19.03 0.14 23.93
C GLY A 652 20.54 0.21 24.15
N ASP A 653 21.18 -0.91 24.51
CA ASP A 653 22.63 -1.02 24.72
C ASP A 653 23.48 -0.60 23.50
N THR A 654 23.00 -0.81 22.27
CA THR A 654 23.76 -0.52 21.03
C THR A 654 23.14 0.58 20.17
N LEU A 655 21.97 1.10 20.56
CA LEU A 655 21.17 2.07 19.84
C LEU A 655 20.93 1.65 18.37
N SER A 656 20.58 0.39 18.10
CA SER A 656 20.48 -0.13 16.73
C SER A 656 19.40 -1.18 16.54
N ILE A 657 18.96 -1.37 15.30
CA ILE A 657 17.95 -2.37 14.93
C ILE A 657 18.48 -3.79 15.23
N ALA A 658 17.86 -4.45 16.20
CA ALA A 658 18.05 -5.86 16.55
C ALA A 658 17.27 -6.80 15.62
N GLY A 659 16.13 -6.35 15.09
CA GLY A 659 15.27 -7.13 14.21
C GLY A 659 13.98 -6.42 13.84
N ARG A 660 13.03 -7.17 13.26
CA ARG A 660 11.67 -6.73 12.95
C ARG A 660 10.67 -7.86 13.16
N PHE A 661 9.45 -7.53 13.58
CA PHE A 661 8.29 -8.41 13.54
C PHE A 661 7.33 -8.00 12.41
N GLU A 662 6.60 -8.98 11.86
CA GLU A 662 5.29 -8.75 11.19
C GLU A 662 4.24 -8.40 12.25
N SER A 663 3.27 -7.53 11.94
CA SER A 663 2.14 -7.22 12.82
C SER A 663 0.80 -7.16 12.05
N GLY A 664 -0.25 -6.65 12.71
CA GLY A 664 -1.46 -6.19 12.03
C GLY A 664 -1.27 -4.79 11.44
N TYR A 665 -2.19 -4.36 10.59
CA TYR A 665 -2.19 -2.99 10.06
C TYR A 665 -2.29 -1.99 11.21
N ARG A 666 -1.31 -1.08 11.27
CA ARG A 666 -1.12 -0.10 12.34
C ARG A 666 -1.15 -0.72 13.74
N ALA A 667 -0.06 -1.44 14.07
CA ALA A 667 0.28 -1.89 15.42
C ALA A 667 0.07 -0.76 16.45
N HIS A 668 -0.78 -0.99 17.46
CA HIS A 668 -1.26 0.09 18.34
C HIS A 668 -1.15 -0.24 19.83
N GLY A 669 -1.87 -1.27 20.31
CA GLY A 669 -1.80 -1.71 21.70
C GLY A 669 -0.61 -2.63 21.94
N TYR A 670 0.07 -2.52 23.08
CA TYR A 670 1.21 -3.35 23.46
C TYR A 670 1.13 -3.81 24.92
N THR A 671 1.53 -5.04 25.20
CA THR A 671 1.75 -5.53 26.58
C THR A 671 2.79 -6.66 26.60
N PHE A 672 3.34 -6.98 27.77
CA PHE A 672 4.47 -7.91 27.92
C PHE A 672 4.16 -9.00 28.96
N SER A 673 4.61 -10.25 28.76
CA SER A 673 4.37 -11.32 29.73
C SER A 673 5.12 -11.06 31.05
N PRO A 674 4.54 -11.40 32.23
CA PRO A 674 5.17 -11.17 33.54
C PRO A 674 6.54 -11.84 33.79
N ASP A 675 7.03 -12.70 32.88
CA ASP A 675 8.37 -13.28 32.90
C ASP A 675 9.39 -12.52 32.00
N GLY A 676 8.97 -11.43 31.36
CA GLY A 676 9.79 -10.63 30.45
C GLY A 676 10.15 -11.31 29.12
N ARG A 677 9.51 -12.45 28.79
CA ARG A 677 9.89 -13.26 27.61
C ARG A 677 9.09 -12.94 26.35
N PHE A 678 7.80 -12.65 26.47
CA PHE A 678 6.90 -12.47 25.34
C PHE A 678 6.38 -11.03 25.27
N ALA A 679 6.30 -10.51 24.05
CA ALA A 679 5.59 -9.28 23.76
C ALA A 679 4.31 -9.60 23.00
N TYR A 680 3.26 -8.80 23.23
CA TYR A 680 1.99 -8.89 22.53
C TYR A 680 1.68 -7.56 21.88
N ASN A 681 1.17 -7.58 20.66
CA ASN A 681 0.72 -6.39 19.95
C ASN A 681 -0.66 -6.59 19.35
N LEU A 682 -1.46 -5.53 19.36
CA LEU A 682 -2.78 -5.44 18.77
C LEU A 682 -2.78 -4.36 17.67
N GLY A 683 -3.00 -4.78 16.42
CA GLY A 683 -3.21 -3.88 15.28
C GLY A 683 -4.58 -3.20 15.31
N ARG A 684 -4.69 -2.03 14.68
CA ARG A 684 -5.97 -1.32 14.52
C ARG A 684 -7.03 -2.17 13.82
N ASP A 685 -6.60 -3.04 12.92
CA ASP A 685 -7.40 -4.01 12.16
C ASP A 685 -7.86 -5.24 12.97
N GLY A 686 -7.56 -5.29 14.27
CA GLY A 686 -7.94 -6.37 15.17
C GLY A 686 -7.02 -7.59 15.17
N TRP A 687 -5.92 -7.63 14.40
CA TRP A 687 -4.94 -8.71 14.52
C TRP A 687 -4.10 -8.57 15.79
N LEU A 688 -4.09 -9.63 16.60
CA LEU A 688 -3.30 -9.78 17.81
C LEU A 688 -2.19 -10.80 17.57
N TYR A 689 -0.95 -10.42 17.83
CA TYR A 689 0.26 -11.25 17.69
C TYR A 689 0.93 -11.49 19.05
N ARG A 690 1.51 -12.68 19.23
CA ARG A 690 2.45 -13.05 20.30
C ARG A 690 3.85 -13.20 19.70
N TYR A 691 4.84 -12.53 20.30
CA TYR A 691 6.25 -12.58 19.90
C TYR A 691 7.12 -13.18 21.01
N ASP A 692 8.06 -14.04 20.64
CA ASP A 692 9.08 -14.57 21.54
C ASP A 692 10.34 -13.70 21.47
N LEU A 693 10.61 -12.92 22.53
CA LEU A 693 11.74 -11.99 22.59
C LEU A 693 13.10 -12.71 22.68
N TYR A 694 13.12 -14.04 22.88
CA TYR A 694 14.36 -14.83 22.87
C TYR A 694 14.81 -15.22 21.44
N SER A 695 13.88 -15.33 20.50
CA SER A 695 14.16 -15.66 19.09
C SER A 695 13.89 -14.52 18.11
N LEU A 696 13.29 -13.42 18.59
CA LEU A 696 12.83 -12.26 17.82
C LEU A 696 11.91 -12.67 16.65
N LYS A 697 10.91 -13.53 16.96
CA LYS A 697 9.88 -13.98 16.01
C LYS A 697 8.48 -14.00 16.60
N ALA A 698 7.47 -13.86 15.73
CA ALA A 698 6.09 -14.17 16.07
C ALA A 698 5.90 -15.69 16.26
N THR A 699 5.24 -16.10 17.34
CA THR A 699 4.91 -17.51 17.61
C THR A 699 3.50 -17.85 17.19
N THR A 700 2.57 -16.90 17.32
CA THR A 700 1.12 -17.14 17.24
C THR A 700 0.42 -15.83 16.87
N LYS A 701 -0.65 -15.91 16.09
CA LYS A 701 -1.57 -14.79 15.85
C LYS A 701 -3.04 -15.22 15.86
N THR A 702 -3.93 -14.30 16.18
CA THR A 702 -5.40 -14.43 16.07
C THR A 702 -5.99 -13.05 15.78
N ARG A 703 -7.19 -12.98 15.23
CA ARG A 703 -7.90 -11.71 15.01
C ARG A 703 -9.10 -11.62 15.94
N VAL A 704 -9.08 -10.63 16.84
CA VAL A 704 -10.07 -10.46 17.93
C VAL A 704 -11.31 -9.67 17.53
N GLY A 705 -11.24 -8.90 16.43
CA GLY A 705 -12.33 -8.05 15.96
C GLY A 705 -12.04 -7.48 14.57
N ILE A 706 -12.89 -6.55 14.12
CA ILE A 706 -12.69 -5.78 12.88
C ILE A 706 -11.91 -4.49 13.16
N ASP A 707 -12.16 -3.85 14.30
CA ASP A 707 -11.42 -2.68 14.77
C ASP A 707 -11.16 -2.79 16.29
N ALA A 708 -9.90 -2.64 16.70
CA ALA A 708 -9.45 -2.79 18.08
C ALA A 708 -8.37 -1.77 18.48
N ARG A 709 -8.19 -1.47 19.78
CA ARG A 709 -7.21 -0.47 20.26
C ARG A 709 -6.39 -0.91 21.48
N GLY A 710 -7.01 -1.05 22.65
CA GLY A 710 -6.31 -1.38 23.90
C GLY A 710 -6.07 -2.88 24.10
N ILE A 711 -4.99 -3.24 24.80
CA ILE A 711 -4.66 -4.62 25.18
C ILE A 711 -4.00 -4.63 26.57
N ALA A 712 -4.34 -5.58 27.44
CA ALA A 712 -3.69 -5.79 28.73
C ALA A 712 -3.54 -7.29 29.05
N ILE A 713 -2.72 -7.64 30.04
CA ILE A 713 -2.40 -9.02 30.44
C ILE A 713 -2.58 -9.22 31.95
N SER A 714 -3.00 -10.40 32.39
CA SER A 714 -3.09 -10.68 33.83
C SER A 714 -1.68 -10.84 34.43
N ASN A 715 -1.48 -10.36 35.66
CA ASN A 715 -0.17 -10.38 36.34
C ASN A 715 0.36 -11.80 36.62
N ASP A 716 -0.47 -12.83 36.44
CA ASP A 716 -0.11 -14.25 36.50
C ASP A 716 0.18 -14.89 35.13
N GLY A 717 0.12 -14.12 34.04
CA GLY A 717 0.44 -14.53 32.67
C GLY A 717 -0.56 -15.48 32.03
N LYS A 718 -1.79 -15.61 32.56
CA LYS A 718 -2.81 -16.52 32.01
C LYS A 718 -3.73 -15.90 30.97
N TYR A 719 -4.11 -14.64 31.12
CA TYR A 719 -5.19 -14.03 30.34
C TYR A 719 -4.70 -12.78 29.63
N LEU A 720 -5.04 -12.66 28.35
CA LEU A 720 -5.03 -11.38 27.62
C LEU A 720 -6.45 -10.87 27.52
N ILE A 721 -6.60 -9.55 27.48
CA ILE A 721 -7.85 -8.89 27.13
C ILE A 721 -7.59 -7.83 26.05
N ALA A 722 -8.40 -7.82 25.00
CA ALA A 722 -8.32 -6.88 23.88
C ALA A 722 -9.60 -6.07 23.75
N GLY A 723 -9.49 -4.74 23.81
CA GLY A 723 -10.59 -3.78 23.72
C GLY A 723 -10.93 -3.45 22.27
N LEU A 724 -12.21 -3.59 21.93
CA LEU A 724 -12.71 -3.47 20.57
C LEU A 724 -13.55 -2.21 20.36
N TYR A 725 -13.46 -1.66 19.15
CA TYR A 725 -14.44 -0.74 18.61
C TYR A 725 -15.52 -1.48 17.81
N VAL A 726 -15.14 -2.55 17.08
CA VAL A 726 -16.05 -3.38 16.27
C VAL A 726 -15.64 -4.86 16.38
N PRO A 727 -16.53 -5.77 16.84
CA PRO A 727 -17.81 -5.49 17.53
C PRO A 727 -17.61 -4.74 18.85
N LYS A 728 -18.69 -4.18 19.42
CA LYS A 728 -18.60 -3.38 20.65
C LYS A 728 -18.45 -4.26 21.88
N GLY A 729 -17.23 -4.29 22.45
CA GLY A 729 -16.90 -5.09 23.63
C GLY A 729 -15.41 -5.29 23.82
N ALA A 730 -15.04 -6.35 24.53
CA ALA A 730 -13.67 -6.84 24.61
C ALA A 730 -13.62 -8.37 24.49
N VAL A 731 -12.50 -8.91 24.01
CA VAL A 731 -12.25 -10.36 23.94
C VAL A 731 -11.20 -10.74 24.98
N ILE A 732 -11.48 -11.79 25.74
CA ILE A 732 -10.52 -12.44 26.64
C ILE A 732 -9.97 -13.70 25.96
N LEU A 733 -8.65 -13.84 25.95
CA LEU A 733 -7.90 -14.97 25.40
C LEU A 733 -7.03 -15.64 26.48
N ASP A 734 -6.64 -16.90 26.25
CA ASP A 734 -5.47 -17.47 26.91
C ASP A 734 -4.21 -16.75 26.40
N ALA A 735 -3.41 -16.19 27.31
CA ALA A 735 -2.24 -15.39 26.94
C ALA A 735 -1.14 -16.21 26.24
N LYS A 736 -1.04 -17.50 26.56
CA LYS A 736 -0.02 -18.39 25.99
C LYS A 736 -0.42 -18.89 24.62
N THR A 737 -1.66 -19.33 24.45
CA THR A 737 -2.12 -19.99 23.22
C THR A 737 -2.84 -19.06 22.26
N LEU A 738 -3.31 -17.88 22.71
CA LEU A 738 -4.22 -16.97 22.00
C LEU A 738 -5.58 -17.61 21.65
N GLU A 739 -6.02 -18.62 22.40
CA GLU A 739 -7.34 -19.26 22.22
C GLU A 739 -8.44 -18.43 22.89
N PHE A 740 -9.62 -18.39 22.27
CA PHE A 740 -10.76 -17.63 22.80
C PHE A 740 -11.26 -18.21 24.13
N ILE A 741 -11.49 -17.33 25.11
CA ILE A 741 -12.08 -17.69 26.41
C ILE A 741 -13.47 -17.06 26.58
N LYS A 742 -13.61 -15.74 26.32
CA LYS A 742 -14.88 -15.03 26.57
C LYS A 742 -15.00 -13.74 25.77
N PHE A 743 -16.22 -13.42 25.33
CA PHE A 743 -16.60 -12.09 24.87
C PHE A 743 -17.26 -11.28 26.01
N ILE A 744 -16.80 -10.05 26.21
CA ILE A 744 -17.31 -9.07 27.17
C ILE A 744 -18.12 -8.03 26.36
N ASN A 745 -19.43 -8.22 26.29
CA ASN A 745 -20.30 -7.41 25.44
C ASN A 745 -20.61 -6.03 26.05
N SER A 746 -20.42 -4.94 25.28
CA SER A 746 -20.79 -3.57 25.67
C SER A 746 -21.92 -2.97 24.82
N SER A 747 -22.62 -3.80 24.03
CA SER A 747 -23.68 -3.35 23.13
C SER A 747 -24.83 -2.64 23.84
N ASP A 748 -25.17 -3.02 25.07
CA ASP A 748 -26.26 -2.40 25.86
C ASP A 748 -26.03 -0.91 26.16
N ILE A 749 -24.78 -0.46 26.16
CA ILE A 749 -24.37 0.95 26.30
C ILE A 749 -23.81 1.52 25.00
N HIS A 750 -23.91 0.76 23.90
CA HIS A 750 -23.37 1.06 22.56
C HIS A 750 -21.93 1.61 22.54
N SER A 751 -21.10 1.25 23.52
CA SER A 751 -19.80 1.88 23.74
C SER A 751 -18.63 1.07 23.14
N ARG A 752 -17.73 1.78 22.47
CA ARG A 752 -16.36 1.32 22.19
C ARG A 752 -15.58 1.17 23.50
N VAL A 753 -14.57 0.31 23.50
CA VAL A 753 -13.53 0.23 24.54
C VAL A 753 -12.30 0.99 24.07
N CYS A 754 -11.81 1.96 24.86
CA CYS A 754 -10.64 2.76 24.51
C CYS A 754 -9.38 2.24 25.21
N SER A 755 -8.99 2.79 26.37
CA SER A 755 -7.98 2.17 27.22
C SER A 755 -8.47 0.85 27.82
N VAL A 756 -7.52 -0.08 27.95
CA VAL A 756 -7.65 -1.37 28.63
C VAL A 756 -6.37 -1.54 29.41
N ASN A 757 -6.46 -1.70 30.73
CA ASN A 757 -5.29 -1.77 31.62
C ASN A 757 -5.41 -2.91 32.63
N ASP A 758 -4.29 -3.34 33.22
CA ASP A 758 -4.24 -4.35 34.29
C ASP A 758 -3.72 -3.83 35.64
N THR A 759 -4.06 -4.60 36.69
CA THR A 759 -3.61 -4.50 38.08
C THR A 759 -3.69 -5.88 38.71
N GLU A 760 -3.05 -6.10 39.88
CA GLU A 760 -3.12 -7.38 40.60
C GLU A 760 -4.59 -7.81 40.86
N GLY A 761 -5.02 -8.86 40.15
CA GLY A 761 -6.35 -9.46 40.20
C GLY A 761 -7.40 -8.88 39.25
N PHE A 762 -7.16 -7.75 38.58
CA PHE A 762 -8.21 -7.05 37.82
C PHE A 762 -7.76 -6.38 36.52
N PHE A 763 -8.61 -6.45 35.50
CA PHE A 763 -8.56 -5.56 34.33
C PHE A 763 -9.47 -4.34 34.53
N PHE A 764 -9.14 -3.23 33.89
CA PHE A 764 -9.93 -2.00 33.83
C PHE A 764 -10.13 -1.56 32.38
N LEU A 765 -11.37 -1.24 31.98
CA LEU A 765 -11.72 -0.80 30.62
C LEU A 765 -12.40 0.57 30.68
N ALA A 766 -11.96 1.51 29.85
CA ALA A 766 -12.65 2.78 29.63
C ALA A 766 -13.72 2.64 28.53
N MET A 767 -14.98 2.77 28.90
CA MET A 767 -16.12 2.69 27.97
C MET A 767 -16.40 4.08 27.40
N LYS A 768 -15.88 4.34 26.19
CA LYS A 768 -15.81 5.66 25.56
C LYS A 768 -17.14 6.42 25.51
N GLU A 769 -18.10 5.94 24.72
CA GLU A 769 -19.42 6.57 24.61
C GLU A 769 -20.29 6.32 25.85
N GLY A 770 -20.04 5.22 26.58
CA GLY A 770 -20.87 4.83 27.72
C GLY A 770 -20.64 5.64 29.00
N GLY A 771 -19.49 6.31 29.15
CA GLY A 771 -19.16 7.08 30.35
C GLY A 771 -18.98 6.22 31.60
N GLU A 772 -18.58 4.96 31.43
CA GLU A 772 -18.37 3.98 32.49
C GLU A 772 -16.92 3.48 32.49
N VAL A 773 -16.39 3.11 33.67
CA VAL A 773 -15.16 2.30 33.77
C VAL A 773 -15.51 0.94 34.35
N TRP A 774 -15.13 -0.13 33.65
CA TRP A 774 -15.44 -1.51 34.02
C TRP A 774 -14.20 -2.18 34.63
N LYS A 775 -14.27 -2.52 35.91
CA LYS A 775 -13.29 -3.35 36.61
C LYS A 775 -13.72 -4.82 36.52
N ILE A 776 -12.89 -5.68 35.93
CA ILE A 776 -13.16 -7.10 35.70
C ILE A 776 -12.22 -7.93 36.59
N ASP A 777 -12.77 -8.73 37.51
CA ASP A 777 -12.01 -9.68 38.32
C ASP A 777 -11.64 -10.91 37.47
N TYR A 778 -10.35 -11.16 37.27
CA TYR A 778 -9.85 -12.32 36.52
C TYR A 778 -9.48 -13.53 37.41
N ASN A 779 -9.67 -13.43 38.73
CA ASN A 779 -9.64 -14.57 39.65
C ASN A 779 -11.00 -15.28 39.70
N ASP A 780 -12.10 -14.54 39.47
CA ASP A 780 -13.42 -15.12 39.28
C ASP A 780 -13.50 -15.76 37.87
N PRO A 781 -13.73 -17.08 37.73
CA PRO A 781 -13.79 -17.75 36.43
C PRO A 781 -15.00 -17.32 35.57
N SER A 782 -15.95 -16.55 36.13
CA SER A 782 -17.01 -15.91 35.37
C SER A 782 -16.62 -14.53 34.81
N PHE A 783 -15.44 -14.01 35.15
CA PHE A 783 -14.98 -12.65 34.86
C PHE A 783 -15.99 -11.59 35.34
N ALA A 784 -16.09 -11.45 36.66
CA ALA A 784 -17.09 -10.62 37.33
C ALA A 784 -16.79 -9.12 37.16
N ILE A 785 -17.80 -8.33 36.75
CA ILE A 785 -17.64 -6.92 36.39
C ILE A 785 -18.25 -6.00 37.46
N THR A 786 -17.43 -5.10 38.00
CA THR A 786 -17.86 -3.97 38.83
C THR A 786 -17.69 -2.68 38.03
N LYS A 787 -18.66 -1.75 38.09
CA LYS A 787 -18.66 -0.52 37.29
C LYS A 787 -18.51 0.73 38.15
N ALA A 788 -17.73 1.69 37.67
CA ALA A 788 -17.96 3.11 37.94
C ALA A 788 -18.81 3.70 36.80
N THR A 789 -19.80 4.52 37.13
CA THR A 789 -20.79 5.10 36.19
C THR A 789 -20.87 6.62 36.39
N ASP A 790 -21.31 7.38 35.38
CA ASP A 790 -21.22 8.86 35.38
C ASP A 790 -19.76 9.31 35.60
N VAL A 791 -18.83 8.68 34.88
CA VAL A 791 -17.42 9.07 34.92
C VAL A 791 -17.22 10.35 34.11
N GLY A 792 -17.64 10.36 32.84
CA GLY A 792 -17.53 11.51 31.94
C GLY A 792 -17.99 11.16 30.52
N GLU A 793 -17.82 12.09 29.59
CA GLU A 793 -18.15 11.89 28.17
C GLU A 793 -16.88 11.53 27.37
N MET A 794 -17.01 10.61 26.40
CA MET A 794 -15.94 10.20 25.48
C MET A 794 -14.65 9.75 26.18
N LEU A 795 -14.77 8.80 27.12
CA LEU A 795 -13.62 8.29 27.88
C LEU A 795 -12.50 7.75 26.97
N HIS A 796 -11.26 8.15 27.26
CA HIS A 796 -10.10 7.82 26.43
C HIS A 796 -9.04 7.01 27.18
N ASP A 797 -7.87 7.58 27.41
CA ASP A 797 -6.75 6.97 28.10
C ASP A 797 -6.91 7.05 29.62
N GLY A 798 -6.28 6.11 30.32
CA GLY A 798 -6.20 6.11 31.77
C GLY A 798 -4.93 5.41 32.29
N TYR A 799 -4.64 5.65 33.57
CA TYR A 799 -3.45 5.17 34.27
C TYR A 799 -3.72 5.14 35.78
N PHE A 800 -2.91 4.41 36.54
CA PHE A 800 -3.06 4.29 38.00
C PHE A 800 -2.11 5.20 38.78
N SER A 801 -2.43 5.47 40.05
CA SER A 801 -1.43 5.88 41.05
C SER A 801 -0.44 4.72 41.29
N ASN A 802 0.82 5.02 41.64
CA ASN A 802 1.89 4.03 41.91
C ASN A 802 1.55 2.90 42.92
N ASP A 803 0.44 3.01 43.66
CA ASP A 803 -0.06 2.04 44.63
C ASP A 803 -1.35 1.33 44.17
N ASN A 804 -1.74 1.50 42.91
CA ASN A 804 -2.98 1.04 42.28
C ASN A 804 -4.28 1.39 43.06
N SER A 805 -4.25 2.36 43.98
CA SER A 805 -5.42 2.78 44.78
C SER A 805 -6.39 3.70 44.03
N THR A 806 -5.90 4.39 43.00
CA THR A 806 -6.65 5.37 42.22
C THR A 806 -6.43 5.14 40.73
N TYR A 807 -7.50 4.98 39.97
CA TYR A 807 -7.47 5.02 38.50
C TYR A 807 -7.82 6.42 38.02
N PHE A 808 -6.98 7.00 37.20
CA PHE A 808 -7.20 8.28 36.53
C PHE A 808 -7.59 8.01 35.09
N VAL A 809 -8.67 8.62 34.59
CA VAL A 809 -9.14 8.43 33.21
C VAL A 809 -9.58 9.76 32.60
N ALA A 810 -9.21 10.00 31.35
CA ALA A 810 -9.61 11.20 30.62
C ALA A 810 -11.07 11.13 30.16
N SER A 811 -11.85 12.16 30.50
CA SER A 811 -13.08 12.60 29.85
C SER A 811 -12.76 13.75 28.89
N TYR A 812 -13.65 14.04 27.94
CA TYR A 812 -13.52 15.15 26.98
C TYR A 812 -13.14 16.51 27.63
N ASP A 813 -13.67 16.77 28.82
CA ASP A 813 -13.61 18.05 29.54
C ASP A 813 -12.79 18.00 30.85
N HIS A 814 -12.47 16.83 31.40
CA HIS A 814 -11.83 16.69 32.71
C HIS A 814 -11.08 15.35 32.89
N LEU A 815 -10.20 15.26 33.89
CA LEU A 815 -9.60 13.99 34.33
C LEU A 815 -10.39 13.45 35.53
N ALA A 816 -11.04 12.30 35.39
CA ALA A 816 -11.75 11.65 36.50
C ALA A 816 -10.77 10.81 37.33
N ALA A 817 -10.90 10.86 38.66
CA ALA A 817 -10.14 10.03 39.59
C ALA A 817 -11.09 9.08 40.33
N ILE A 818 -10.85 7.76 40.24
CA ILE A 818 -11.73 6.70 40.72
C ILE A 818 -10.99 5.86 41.77
N ASP A 819 -11.61 5.60 42.92
CA ASP A 819 -11.11 4.66 43.93
C ASP A 819 -11.24 3.23 43.42
N THR A 820 -10.12 2.51 43.27
CA THR A 820 -10.10 1.18 42.62
C THR A 820 -10.69 0.07 43.47
N ASN A 821 -10.87 0.29 44.77
CA ASN A 821 -11.44 -0.69 45.71
C ASN A 821 -12.98 -0.61 45.74
N THR A 822 -13.52 0.60 45.68
CA THR A 822 -14.96 0.88 45.80
C THR A 822 -15.64 1.26 44.49
N MET A 823 -14.86 1.47 43.42
CA MET A 823 -15.31 1.99 42.11
C MET A 823 -16.12 3.29 42.22
N GLN A 824 -15.79 4.13 43.21
CA GLN A 824 -16.41 5.45 43.41
C GLN A 824 -15.52 6.56 42.87
N ILE A 825 -16.13 7.57 42.25
CA ILE A 825 -15.42 8.75 41.76
C ILE A 825 -15.00 9.62 42.94
N LYS A 826 -13.69 9.78 43.14
CA LYS A 826 -13.06 10.63 44.17
C LYS A 826 -13.15 12.11 43.77
N ALA A 827 -12.92 12.43 42.50
CA ALA A 827 -13.05 13.77 41.94
C ALA A 827 -13.14 13.75 40.40
N LYS A 828 -13.56 14.89 39.83
CA LYS A 828 -13.42 15.26 38.41
C LYS A 828 -12.53 16.52 38.35
N LEU A 829 -11.30 16.39 37.84
CA LEU A 829 -10.27 17.43 37.90
C LEU A 829 -10.24 18.26 36.60
N GLN A 830 -10.31 19.59 36.70
CA GLN A 830 -10.17 20.49 35.56
C GLN A 830 -8.69 20.74 35.23
N THR A 831 -8.07 19.82 34.49
CA THR A 831 -6.63 19.89 34.14
C THR A 831 -6.35 20.78 32.93
N GLY A 832 -7.26 20.83 31.96
CA GLY A 832 -7.11 21.58 30.70
C GLY A 832 -8.16 21.20 29.65
N LEU A 833 -7.92 21.55 28.38
CA LEU A 833 -8.81 21.23 27.24
C LEU A 833 -8.43 19.89 26.59
N MET A 834 -9.36 18.93 26.55
CA MET A 834 -9.12 17.56 26.03
C MET A 834 -7.88 16.90 26.67
N PRO A 835 -7.92 16.55 27.96
CA PRO A 835 -6.81 15.87 28.63
C PRO A 835 -6.47 14.54 27.93
N HIS A 836 -5.19 14.30 27.73
CA HIS A 836 -4.65 13.10 27.09
C HIS A 836 -3.45 12.61 27.90
N PRO A 837 -3.64 11.69 28.86
CA PRO A 837 -2.56 11.24 29.71
C PRO A 837 -1.56 10.31 29.01
N GLY A 838 -1.99 9.50 28.03
CA GLY A 838 -1.25 8.27 27.71
C GLY A 838 -1.08 7.43 28.99
N SER A 839 0.11 6.87 29.21
CA SER A 839 0.51 6.25 30.48
C SER A 839 0.83 7.26 31.61
N ALA A 840 0.68 8.56 31.36
CA ALA A 840 1.13 9.68 32.19
C ALA A 840 2.66 9.70 32.48
N ALA A 841 3.09 10.75 33.18
CA ALA A 841 4.44 10.87 33.72
C ALA A 841 4.37 11.02 35.25
N THR A 842 4.77 9.98 36.00
CA THR A 842 4.68 9.95 37.48
C THR A 842 6.06 9.83 38.11
N TRP A 843 6.35 10.63 39.14
CA TRP A 843 7.66 10.64 39.82
C TRP A 843 7.55 11.05 41.30
N GLU A 844 8.64 10.85 42.05
CA GLU A 844 8.75 11.27 43.45
C GLU A 844 10.06 12.05 43.68
N VAL A 845 10.01 13.12 44.48
CA VAL A 845 11.19 13.85 44.98
C VAL A 845 10.97 14.20 46.45
N ASP A 846 11.97 13.95 47.30
CA ASP A 846 11.96 14.24 48.74
C ASP A 846 10.70 13.70 49.49
N GLY A 847 10.18 12.54 49.06
CA GLY A 847 8.98 11.93 49.64
C GLY A 847 7.65 12.56 49.19
N LYS A 848 7.67 13.49 48.23
CA LYS A 848 6.48 14.04 47.58
C LYS A 848 6.31 13.44 46.18
N LYS A 849 5.17 12.79 45.96
CA LYS A 849 4.75 12.29 44.64
C LYS A 849 4.19 13.41 43.76
N TYR A 850 4.38 13.25 42.46
CA TYR A 850 3.87 14.11 41.39
C TYR A 850 3.41 13.22 40.23
N THR A 851 2.38 13.65 39.51
CA THR A 851 2.03 13.14 38.18
C THR A 851 1.79 14.32 37.24
N SER A 852 2.02 14.13 35.94
CA SER A 852 1.61 15.09 34.91
C SER A 852 1.01 14.44 33.66
N ILE A 853 0.12 15.21 33.03
CA ILE A 853 -0.60 14.81 31.82
C ILE A 853 -0.57 15.94 30.78
N VAL A 854 -0.63 15.61 29.49
CA VAL A 854 -0.79 16.59 28.41
C VAL A 854 -2.24 16.74 27.97
N HIS A 855 -2.46 17.59 26.97
CA HIS A 855 -3.75 18.00 26.47
C HIS A 855 -3.68 18.09 24.94
N MET A 856 -4.68 17.55 24.23
CA MET A 856 -4.75 17.70 22.77
C MET A 856 -5.23 19.10 22.37
N GLY A 857 -6.10 19.71 23.19
CA GLY A 857 -6.77 20.98 22.87
C GLY A 857 -5.99 22.24 23.26
N GLU A 858 -4.90 22.14 24.03
CA GLU A 858 -4.03 23.27 24.39
C GLU A 858 -2.58 22.81 24.65
N GLY A 859 -1.60 23.69 24.36
CA GLY A 859 -0.19 23.39 24.56
C GLY A 859 0.23 23.44 26.02
N LYS A 860 -0.02 22.36 26.76
CA LYS A 860 0.05 22.32 28.22
C LYS A 860 0.26 20.92 28.78
N ASN A 861 1.29 20.77 29.59
CA ASN A 861 1.44 19.70 30.57
C ASN A 861 0.96 20.21 31.95
N THR A 862 0.00 19.55 32.58
CA THR A 862 -0.53 19.93 33.92
C THR A 862 0.01 18.98 34.97
N ILE A 863 0.58 19.52 36.05
CA ILE A 863 1.28 18.77 37.11
C ILE A 863 0.45 18.84 38.40
N PHE A 864 0.19 17.69 39.02
CA PHE A 864 -0.59 17.59 40.26
C PHE A 864 -0.07 16.51 41.22
N ALA A 865 -0.47 16.58 42.49
CA ALA A 865 -0.18 15.54 43.48
C ALA A 865 -1.25 14.44 43.40
N PRO A 866 -0.90 13.16 43.09
CA PRO A 866 -1.90 12.10 42.91
C PRO A 866 -2.64 11.75 44.21
N ASP A 867 -1.95 11.85 45.35
CA ASP A 867 -2.50 11.50 46.67
C ASP A 867 -3.52 12.52 47.20
N THR A 868 -3.38 13.81 46.84
CA THR A 868 -4.24 14.91 47.34
C THR A 868 -5.13 15.55 46.29
N LEU A 869 -4.90 15.24 45.00
CA LEU A 869 -5.58 15.83 43.83
C LEU A 869 -5.37 17.36 43.68
N GLU A 870 -4.33 17.90 44.33
CA GLU A 870 -3.94 19.31 44.26
C GLU A 870 -3.13 19.60 43.00
N ILE A 871 -3.61 20.51 42.15
CA ILE A 871 -2.85 21.01 40.98
C ILE A 871 -1.70 21.89 41.48
N LEU A 872 -0.46 21.50 41.15
CA LEU A 872 0.78 22.11 41.63
C LEU A 872 1.40 23.09 40.63
N GLY A 873 1.05 22.98 39.34
CA GLY A 873 1.55 23.84 38.28
C GLY A 873 1.23 23.32 36.89
N SER A 874 1.76 24.00 35.87
CA SER A 874 1.70 23.53 34.48
C SER A 874 2.85 24.09 33.66
N VAL A 875 3.37 23.30 32.73
CA VAL A 875 4.39 23.70 31.75
C VAL A 875 3.71 23.87 30.39
N SER A 876 3.99 24.98 29.69
CA SER A 876 3.41 25.23 28.36
C SER A 876 4.24 24.62 27.22
N ALA A 877 3.58 24.40 26.08
CA ALA A 877 4.18 24.08 24.78
C ALA A 877 3.54 24.89 23.66
N SER A 878 4.08 24.83 22.44
CA SER A 878 3.57 25.60 21.30
C SER A 878 2.18 25.17 20.83
N ALA A 879 1.81 23.89 20.99
CA ALA A 879 0.48 23.35 20.71
C ALA A 879 0.23 22.06 21.51
N GLY A 880 -0.94 21.44 21.35
CA GLY A 880 -1.31 20.20 22.05
C GLY A 880 -0.46 18.99 21.66
N GLY A 881 -0.35 18.03 22.58
CA GLY A 881 0.41 16.79 22.46
C GLY A 881 -0.37 15.58 22.96
N MET A 882 0.26 14.40 23.01
CA MET A 882 -0.36 13.15 23.46
C MET A 882 0.46 12.37 24.51
N HIS A 883 1.79 12.47 24.51
CA HIS A 883 2.64 11.56 25.29
C HIS A 883 3.59 12.33 26.23
N PRO A 884 3.30 12.37 27.54
CA PRO A 884 4.25 12.73 28.59
C PRO A 884 5.00 11.49 29.07
N ARG A 885 6.28 11.64 29.44
CA ARG A 885 7.10 10.53 29.94
C ARG A 885 8.11 10.95 31.01
N THR A 886 8.23 10.10 32.02
CA THR A 886 9.36 10.03 32.95
C THR A 886 9.36 8.66 33.64
N THR A 887 10.51 8.19 34.12
CA THR A 887 10.62 7.07 35.07
C THR A 887 11.25 7.55 36.37
N ALA A 888 11.49 6.64 37.32
CA ALA A 888 12.27 6.93 38.52
C ALA A 888 13.78 7.09 38.25
N LEU A 889 14.28 6.60 37.12
CA LEU A 889 15.70 6.65 36.76
C LEU A 889 16.05 7.93 35.97
N MET A 890 15.18 8.33 35.04
CA MET A 890 15.31 9.60 34.31
C MET A 890 15.43 10.79 35.26
N LYS A 891 16.24 11.77 34.87
CA LYS A 891 16.50 13.05 35.56
C LYS A 891 15.38 14.07 35.35
N TYR A 892 14.75 14.05 34.18
CA TYR A 892 13.77 15.05 33.76
C TYR A 892 12.40 14.46 33.36
N VAL A 893 11.46 15.35 33.01
CA VAL A 893 10.16 14.99 32.44
C VAL A 893 10.08 15.53 31.02
N TRP A 894 9.68 14.67 30.08
CA TRP A 894 9.61 14.92 28.64
C TRP A 894 8.15 14.90 28.20
N PHE A 895 7.76 15.70 27.21
CA PHE A 895 6.47 15.54 26.53
C PHE A 895 6.47 16.11 25.11
N ASP A 896 5.61 15.58 24.24
CA ASP A 896 5.52 15.95 22.83
C ASP A 896 4.50 17.05 22.47
N THR A 897 4.47 17.44 21.20
CA THR A 897 3.55 18.43 20.62
C THR A 897 3.26 18.06 19.17
N MET A 898 2.03 17.65 18.90
CA MET A 898 1.63 16.99 17.65
C MET A 898 0.56 17.76 16.86
N PHE A 899 -0.21 18.65 17.52
CA PHE A 899 -1.36 19.35 16.93
C PHE A 899 -1.07 20.81 16.58
N GLY A 900 0.21 21.17 16.44
CA GLY A 900 0.67 22.50 16.06
C GLY A 900 0.87 22.69 14.56
N PRO A 901 1.05 23.95 14.09
CA PRO A 901 1.54 24.24 12.74
C PRO A 901 2.94 23.66 12.49
N SER A 902 3.75 23.56 13.55
CA SER A 902 4.95 22.73 13.62
C SER A 902 4.65 21.57 14.58
N LYS A 903 4.99 20.35 14.18
CA LYS A 903 4.66 19.11 14.91
C LYS A 903 5.92 18.41 15.47
N ASN A 904 6.98 19.18 15.67
CA ASN A 904 8.32 18.69 15.95
C ASN A 904 8.87 19.17 17.30
N GLU A 905 8.02 19.71 18.19
CA GLU A 905 8.46 20.18 19.51
C GLU A 905 8.37 19.06 20.56
N ILE A 906 9.51 18.71 21.14
CA ILE A 906 9.61 17.96 22.39
C ILE A 906 10.06 18.90 23.50
N THR A 907 9.27 18.99 24.57
CA THR A 907 9.54 19.86 25.73
C THR A 907 10.09 19.06 26.89
N VAL A 908 11.17 19.55 27.51
CA VAL A 908 11.81 18.92 28.67
C VAL A 908 11.85 19.89 29.86
N HIS A 909 11.44 19.43 31.04
CA HIS A 909 11.37 20.25 32.25
C HIS A 909 11.87 19.58 33.54
N GLU A 910 12.18 20.39 34.54
CA GLU A 910 12.58 19.95 35.88
C GLU A 910 11.46 19.20 36.61
N LYS A 911 11.83 18.16 37.37
CA LYS A 911 10.93 17.40 38.27
C LYS A 911 10.47 18.17 39.52
N THR A 912 11.10 19.29 39.85
CA THR A 912 10.82 20.08 41.07
C THR A 912 10.23 21.45 40.74
N THR A 913 9.28 21.91 41.58
CA THR A 913 8.73 23.28 41.53
C THR A 913 9.86 24.33 41.51
N PRO A 914 9.87 25.31 40.59
CA PRO A 914 8.75 25.77 39.75
C PRO A 914 8.56 25.04 38.41
N PHE A 915 9.23 23.90 38.19
CA PHE A 915 9.16 23.10 36.96
C PHE A 915 9.66 23.86 35.72
N ASN A 916 10.88 24.40 35.79
CA ASN A 916 11.43 25.19 34.69
C ASN A 916 11.60 24.34 33.43
N VAL A 917 11.26 24.91 32.27
CA VAL A 917 11.63 24.32 30.96
C VAL A 917 13.14 24.45 30.77
N LEU A 918 13.78 23.32 30.45
CA LEU A 918 15.22 23.21 30.26
C LEU A 918 15.60 23.28 28.78
N LYS A 919 14.86 22.55 27.93
CA LYS A 919 15.02 22.56 26.48
C LYS A 919 13.65 22.42 25.80
N ARG A 920 13.50 23.07 24.65
CA ARG A 920 12.54 22.69 23.62
C ARG A 920 13.38 22.19 22.46
N ILE A 921 13.24 20.94 22.12
CA ILE A 921 13.91 20.30 20.99
C ILE A 921 12.97 20.45 19.80
N THR A 922 13.47 20.94 18.67
CA THR A 922 12.70 21.14 17.43
C THR A 922 13.41 20.50 16.23
N ASP A 923 14.09 19.38 16.48
CA ASP A 923 14.90 18.65 15.50
C ASP A 923 14.06 17.52 14.90
N GLY A 924 13.66 17.67 13.64
CA GLY A 924 12.81 16.72 12.92
C GLY A 924 11.59 17.36 12.27
N THR A 925 10.73 16.53 11.69
CA THR A 925 9.58 16.95 10.87
C THR A 925 8.26 16.74 11.60
N TYR A 926 8.07 15.57 12.24
CA TYR A 926 6.90 15.24 13.03
C TYR A 926 7.29 14.32 14.20
N THR A 927 7.73 14.93 15.30
CA THR A 927 8.30 14.20 16.44
C THR A 927 7.25 13.88 17.51
N LEU A 928 7.23 12.63 17.99
CA LEU A 928 6.28 12.16 18.98
C LEU A 928 6.84 11.07 19.91
N HIS A 929 6.10 10.79 20.98
CA HIS A 929 6.23 9.59 21.81
C HIS A 929 7.63 9.37 22.43
N PRO A 930 8.13 10.31 23.27
CA PRO A 930 9.38 10.11 24.01
C PRO A 930 9.29 8.86 24.91
N GLU A 931 10.22 7.92 24.74
CA GLU A 931 10.30 6.66 25.49
C GLU A 931 11.76 6.39 25.92
N PRO A 932 12.04 6.06 27.20
CA PRO A 932 13.38 5.74 27.65
C PRO A 932 13.81 4.30 27.36
N ASP A 933 15.13 4.06 27.39
CA ASP A 933 15.72 2.73 27.62
C ASP A 933 15.39 2.17 29.02
N ALA A 934 15.93 0.99 29.33
CA ALA A 934 15.74 0.32 30.62
C ALA A 934 16.49 0.98 31.80
N ASP A 935 17.59 1.69 31.54
CA ASP A 935 18.43 2.31 32.58
C ASP A 935 18.07 3.79 32.83
N GLY A 936 17.34 4.44 31.92
CA GLY A 936 16.92 5.84 31.99
C GLY A 936 17.92 6.85 31.44
N ASP A 937 18.98 6.40 30.76
CA ASP A 937 20.07 7.23 30.25
C ASP A 937 19.72 7.86 28.88
N TYR A 938 19.03 7.13 28.00
CA TYR A 938 18.63 7.59 26.66
C TYR A 938 17.11 7.68 26.47
N VAL A 939 16.66 8.73 25.78
CA VAL A 939 15.27 8.94 25.36
C VAL A 939 15.16 8.84 23.84
N PHE A 940 14.36 7.90 23.38
CA PHE A 940 14.02 7.64 21.99
C PHE A 940 12.76 8.43 21.62
N VAL A 941 12.77 9.07 20.46
CA VAL A 941 11.67 9.88 19.93
C VAL A 941 11.43 9.48 18.47
N SER A 942 10.19 9.17 18.14
CA SER A 942 9.78 8.88 16.75
C SER A 942 9.76 10.18 15.94
N ASP A 943 10.25 10.15 14.70
CA ASP A 943 10.08 11.24 13.74
C ASP A 943 9.35 10.70 12.50
N TRP A 944 8.02 10.87 12.50
CA TRP A 944 7.08 10.05 11.71
C TRP A 944 7.28 10.20 10.20
N ASP A 945 7.25 11.43 9.69
CA ASP A 945 7.37 11.70 8.24
C ASP A 945 8.85 11.70 7.76
N ASP A 946 9.80 11.45 8.66
CA ASP A 946 11.26 11.43 8.39
C ASP A 946 11.83 9.99 8.34
N ASP A 947 11.01 8.96 8.60
CA ASP A 947 11.36 7.51 8.61
C ASP A 947 12.55 7.14 9.54
N LYS A 948 12.61 7.72 10.75
CA LYS A 948 13.66 7.44 11.75
C LYS A 948 13.26 7.61 13.22
N ILE A 949 14.06 7.00 14.10
CA ILE A 949 14.08 7.32 15.54
C ILE A 949 15.26 8.27 15.84
N ARG A 950 15.02 9.28 16.68
CA ARG A 950 16.03 10.18 17.24
C ARG A 950 16.31 9.79 18.69
N VAL A 951 17.59 9.68 19.07
CA VAL A 951 18.01 9.28 20.42
C VAL A 951 18.73 10.44 21.09
N TYR A 952 18.24 10.86 22.26
CA TYR A 952 18.81 11.92 23.08
C TYR A 952 19.33 11.38 24.41
N ASP A 953 20.36 12.01 24.95
CA ASP A 953 20.91 11.75 26.29
C ASP A 953 20.11 12.55 27.34
N ASP A 954 19.58 11.90 28.39
CA ASP A 954 18.70 12.57 29.37
C ASP A 954 19.48 13.50 30.32
N GLU A 955 20.76 13.25 30.60
CA GLU A 955 21.58 14.12 31.46
C GLU A 955 21.85 15.48 30.79
N THR A 956 22.16 15.47 29.49
CA THR A 956 22.66 16.61 28.71
C THR A 956 21.63 17.22 27.75
N LEU A 957 20.58 16.47 27.41
CA LEU A 957 19.54 16.82 26.43
C LEU A 957 20.03 16.95 24.98
N GLU A 958 21.21 16.42 24.64
CA GLU A 958 21.78 16.48 23.28
C GLU A 958 21.49 15.22 22.45
N LEU A 959 21.43 15.39 21.12
CA LEU A 959 21.19 14.29 20.17
C LEU A 959 22.43 13.39 20.09
N VAL A 960 22.26 12.12 20.46
CA VAL A 960 23.29 11.08 20.45
C VAL A 960 23.35 10.37 19.11
N LYS A 961 22.18 10.05 18.52
CA LYS A 961 22.08 9.20 17.33
C LYS A 961 20.77 9.41 16.56
N THR A 962 20.81 9.18 15.25
CA THR A 962 19.62 8.81 14.47
C THR A 962 19.66 7.33 14.12
N ILE A 963 18.49 6.69 14.12
CA ILE A 963 18.29 5.32 13.66
C ILE A 963 17.32 5.41 12.49
N ASP A 964 17.90 5.64 11.31
CA ASP A 964 17.21 5.78 10.03
C ASP A 964 16.72 4.42 9.48
N ASN A 965 15.84 4.46 8.48
CA ASN A 965 15.14 3.28 7.93
C ASN A 965 14.32 2.56 9.01
N ILE A 966 13.47 3.32 9.69
CA ILE A 966 12.36 2.85 10.54
C ILE A 966 11.11 3.48 9.93
N MET A 967 10.23 2.70 9.30
CA MET A 967 9.26 3.26 8.36
C MET A 967 7.97 3.74 9.06
N THR A 968 7.63 5.03 8.95
CA THR A 968 6.51 5.69 9.65
C THR A 968 6.46 5.39 11.16
N PRO A 969 7.50 5.75 11.93
CA PRO A 969 7.60 5.43 13.34
C PRO A 969 6.57 6.22 14.15
N THR A 970 5.90 5.55 15.09
CA THR A 970 4.89 6.20 15.96
C THR A 970 5.09 5.83 17.42
N GLY A 971 4.37 4.84 17.95
CA GLY A 971 4.54 4.39 19.33
C GLY A 971 5.85 3.64 19.54
N ILE A 972 6.51 3.89 20.68
CA ILE A 972 7.74 3.21 21.11
C ILE A 972 7.48 2.59 22.49
N PHE A 973 7.62 1.28 22.61
CA PHE A 973 7.31 0.54 23.84
C PHE A 973 8.55 -0.22 24.30
N SER A 974 9.22 0.28 25.34
CA SER A 974 10.34 -0.41 25.96
C SER A 974 9.85 -1.63 26.75
N THR A 975 10.55 -2.76 26.61
CA THR A 975 10.34 -3.95 27.44
C THR A 975 10.53 -3.69 28.93
N SER A 976 11.23 -2.61 29.30
CA SER A 976 11.40 -2.20 30.70
C SER A 976 10.07 -1.81 31.38
N ARG A 977 9.03 -1.45 30.59
CA ARG A 977 7.69 -1.09 31.06
C ARG A 977 7.06 -2.11 31.99
N ILE A 978 7.41 -3.40 31.88
CA ILE A 978 6.98 -4.49 32.77
C ILE A 978 7.23 -4.23 34.28
N ASN A 979 8.08 -3.25 34.63
CA ASN A 979 8.38 -2.86 36.01
C ASN A 979 7.57 -1.63 36.50
N GLU A 980 6.70 -1.06 35.67
CA GLU A 980 5.95 0.17 35.96
C GLU A 980 4.62 -0.11 36.66
N ASN A 981 4.35 0.60 37.76
CA ASN A 981 3.15 0.41 38.60
C ASN A 981 2.02 1.40 38.26
N LEU A 982 1.90 1.78 36.98
CA LEU A 982 0.89 2.72 36.47
C LEU A 982 -0.25 2.03 35.70
N GLY A 983 -0.25 0.69 35.69
CA GLY A 983 -0.94 -0.12 34.69
C GLY A 983 -0.14 -0.21 33.39
N HIS A 984 -0.42 -1.23 32.60
CA HIS A 984 0.04 -1.35 31.21
C HIS A 984 -1.13 -1.10 30.25
#